data_AF-I2CM57-F1
#
_entry.id   AF-I2CM57-F1
#
_cell.length_a   1.000
_cell.length_b   1.000
_cell.length_c   1.000
_cell.angle_alpha   90.00
_cell.angle_beta   90.00
_cell.angle_gamma   90.00
#
_symmetry.space_group_name_H-M   'P 1'
#
loop_
_entity.id
_entity.type
_entity.pdbx_description
1 polymer ?
#
loop_
_entity_poly.entity_id
_entity_poly.type
_entity_poly.pdbx_seq_one_letter_code
_entity_poly.pdbx_strand_id
1 'polypeptide(L)'
;MIVGYRSTIITLSHPKLGNGKTISSNAIFQRSCRVRCSHSTPSSMNGFEDARDRIRESFGKVELSPSSYDTAWVAMVPSKHSLNEPCFPQCLDWIIENQREDGSWGLNPSHPLLLKDSLSSTLACLLALTKWRVGDEQIKRGLGFIETQSWAIDNKDQISPLGFEIIFPSMIKSAEKLNLNLAINKRDSTIKRALQNEFTRNIEYMSEGFGELCDWKEIIKLHQRQNGSLFDSPATTAAALIYHQHDKKCYEYLNSILQQHKNWVPTMYPTKIHSLLCLVDTLQNLGVHRHFKSEIKKALDEIYRLWQQKNEQIFSNVTHCAMAFRLLRMSYYDVSSDELAEFVDEEHFFATSGKYTSHVEILELHKASQLAIDHEKDDILDKINNWTRTFMEQKLLNNGFIDRMSKKEVELALRKFYTISDLAENRRCIKSYEENNFKILKAAYRSPNIYNKDLFIFSIRNFELCQAQHQEELQQFKRWFEDYRLDQLGIAERYIHDTYLCAVIVVPEPELSDARLLYAKYVLLLTIVDDQFDSFASTDECLNIIELVERWDDYASVGYKSEKVKVFFSTLYKSIEELVTIAEIKQGRSVKNHQLNLWLELVKLMLMERVEWFSGKTIPSIEEYLYVTSITFGARLIPLTTQYFLGIKISEDILESDEIYGLCNCTGRVLRILNDLQDSKKEQKEDSVTIVTLLMKSMSEEEAIMKIKEILEMNRRELLKMVLVQKKGSQLPQICKDIFWRTSNWADFIYLQTDGYRIAEEMKNHIDEVFYKPLNH
;
A
#
# COMPACT_ATOMS: atom_id res chain seq x y z
N MET A 1 -24.40 -10.06 11.87
CA MET A 1 -23.49 -9.74 10.75
C MET A 1 -22.12 -9.10 11.07
N ILE A 2 -21.99 -7.92 11.67
CA ILE A 2 -20.72 -7.13 11.59
C ILE A 2 -19.61 -7.56 12.57
N VAL A 3 -19.93 -8.31 13.63
CA VAL A 3 -18.93 -8.68 14.64
C VAL A 3 -19.13 -10.09 15.24
N GLY A 4 -19.98 -10.96 14.68
CA GLY A 4 -20.25 -12.30 15.26
C GLY A 4 -20.86 -12.31 16.69
N TYR A 5 -20.99 -11.15 17.32
CA TYR A 5 -21.66 -10.95 18.60
C TYR A 5 -23.17 -10.90 18.35
N ARG A 6 -23.81 -12.07 18.32
CA ARG A 6 -25.23 -12.15 18.67
C ARG A 6 -25.39 -11.50 20.05
N SER A 7 -26.11 -10.39 20.11
CA SER A 7 -26.33 -9.61 21.32
C SER A 7 -26.98 -10.50 22.38
N THR A 8 -26.22 -10.99 23.37
CA THR A 8 -26.80 -11.60 24.57
C THR A 8 -27.37 -10.48 25.44
N ILE A 9 -28.55 -9.97 25.09
CA ILE A 9 -29.26 -9.01 25.94
C ILE A 9 -30.00 -9.78 27.03
N ILE A 10 -29.57 -9.57 28.27
CA ILE A 10 -30.24 -9.99 29.49
C ILE A 10 -31.62 -9.29 29.52
N THR A 11 -32.68 -10.09 29.51
CA THR A 11 -34.06 -9.61 29.72
C THR A 11 -34.17 -8.92 31.08
N LEU A 12 -34.24 -7.60 31.10
CA LEU A 12 -34.66 -6.85 32.28
C LEU A 12 -36.18 -6.74 32.27
N SER A 13 -36.82 -7.63 33.03
CA SER A 13 -38.21 -7.48 33.45
C SER A 13 -38.27 -6.46 34.59
N HIS A 14 -38.90 -5.31 34.37
CA HIS A 14 -39.43 -4.52 35.48
C HIS A 14 -40.75 -3.81 35.11
N PRO A 15 -41.75 -3.77 36.02
CA PRO A 15 -43.06 -3.24 35.72
C PRO A 15 -43.27 -1.78 36.19
N LYS A 16 -44.10 -1.07 35.42
CA LYS A 16 -45.13 -0.07 35.81
C LYS A 16 -44.72 1.25 36.50
N LEU A 17 -45.05 2.35 35.79
CA LEU A 17 -46.00 3.46 36.13
C LEU A 17 -45.43 4.88 35.91
N GLY A 18 -46.21 5.73 35.25
CA GLY A 18 -46.09 7.19 35.36
C GLY A 18 -46.62 7.98 34.17
N ASN A 19 -47.77 8.64 34.34
CA ASN A 19 -48.52 9.39 33.33
C ASN A 19 -47.82 10.66 32.77
N GLY A 20 -48.05 10.90 31.48
CA GLY A 20 -48.62 12.16 30.96
C GLY A 20 -47.70 13.35 30.68
N LYS A 21 -47.54 13.69 29.40
CA LYS A 21 -47.97 14.98 28.81
C LYS A 21 -47.68 15.03 27.30
N THR A 22 -48.75 15.22 26.54
CA THR A 22 -48.77 15.61 25.14
C THR A 22 -48.22 17.03 24.97
N ILE A 23 -47.27 17.23 24.06
CA ILE A 23 -46.99 18.53 23.46
C ILE A 23 -46.89 18.33 21.94
N SER A 24 -47.82 18.94 21.21
CA SER A 24 -47.72 19.12 19.77
C SER A 24 -46.85 20.34 19.47
N SER A 25 -45.97 20.24 18.47
CA SER A 25 -45.70 21.38 17.59
C SER A 25 -45.02 20.91 16.30
N ASN A 26 -45.76 21.04 15.19
CA ASN A 26 -45.22 21.19 13.85
C ASN A 26 -44.23 22.37 13.80
N ALA A 27 -43.06 22.17 13.21
CA ALA A 27 -42.36 23.19 12.44
C ALA A 27 -41.27 22.53 11.58
N ILE A 28 -41.57 22.46 10.28
CA ILE A 28 -40.64 22.13 9.20
C ILE A 28 -39.54 23.20 9.18
N PHE A 29 -38.28 22.80 9.21
CA PHE A 29 -37.17 23.63 8.74
C PHE A 29 -36.26 22.81 7.82
N GLN A 30 -36.45 23.00 6.51
CA GLN A 30 -35.40 22.82 5.52
C GLN A 30 -34.26 23.81 5.85
N ARG A 31 -33.07 23.28 6.15
CA ARG A 31 -31.82 24.01 5.95
C ARG A 31 -30.94 23.16 5.06
N SER A 32 -30.79 23.61 3.81
CA SER A 32 -29.68 23.19 2.96
C SER A 32 -28.37 23.57 3.66
N CYS A 33 -27.62 22.59 4.16
CA CYS A 33 -26.25 22.83 4.59
C CYS A 33 -25.38 23.10 3.37
N ARG A 34 -25.17 24.39 3.05
CA ARG A 34 -23.99 24.81 2.30
C ARG A 34 -22.80 24.68 3.25
N VAL A 35 -21.92 23.74 2.92
CA VAL A 35 -20.60 23.53 3.53
C VAL A 35 -19.90 24.89 3.66
N ARG A 36 -19.68 25.34 4.90
CA ARG A 36 -18.68 26.35 5.24
C ARG A 36 -17.75 25.69 6.23
N CYS A 37 -16.56 25.30 5.76
CA CYS A 37 -15.45 24.92 6.61
C CYS A 37 -15.24 25.97 7.70
N SER A 38 -15.30 25.56 8.96
CA SER A 38 -14.95 26.37 10.11
C SER A 38 -13.42 26.54 10.18
N HIS A 39 -12.98 27.69 9.65
CA HIS A 39 -11.85 28.51 10.12
C HIS A 39 -10.49 27.81 10.27
N SER A 40 -9.90 27.43 9.13
CA SER A 40 -8.46 27.62 8.94
C SER A 40 -8.17 29.13 8.79
N THR A 41 -7.17 29.65 9.49
CA THR A 41 -6.69 31.02 9.28
C THR A 41 -6.24 31.20 7.83
N PRO A 42 -6.45 32.36 7.19
CA PRO A 42 -6.05 32.60 5.79
C PRO A 42 -4.55 32.33 5.53
N SER A 43 -3.69 32.48 6.54
CA SER A 43 -2.27 32.18 6.43
C SER A 43 -1.95 30.69 6.39
N SER A 44 -2.78 29.82 6.97
CA SER A 44 -2.54 28.37 6.98
C SER A 44 -2.99 27.68 5.69
N MET A 45 -4.04 28.18 5.05
CA MET A 45 -4.47 27.73 3.71
C MET A 45 -3.47 28.13 2.62
N ASN A 46 -2.93 29.36 2.65
CA ASN A 46 -1.89 29.77 1.70
C ASN A 46 -0.67 28.83 1.78
N GLY A 47 -0.20 28.50 2.99
CA GLY A 47 0.93 27.59 3.15
C GLY A 47 0.67 26.13 2.71
N PHE A 48 -0.58 25.67 2.72
CA PHE A 48 -0.95 24.31 2.25
C PHE A 48 -0.95 24.24 0.71
N GLU A 49 -1.52 25.25 0.05
CA GLU A 49 -1.52 25.37 -1.41
C GLU A 49 -0.10 25.59 -1.96
N ASP A 50 0.69 26.45 -1.31
CA ASP A 50 2.09 26.68 -1.69
C ASP A 50 2.94 25.41 -1.57
N ALA A 51 2.74 24.61 -0.51
CA ALA A 51 3.43 23.33 -0.33
C ALA A 51 3.02 22.32 -1.41
N ARG A 52 1.72 22.26 -1.75
CA ARG A 52 1.22 21.41 -2.83
C ARG A 52 1.89 21.76 -4.16
N ASP A 53 2.01 23.05 -4.48
CA ASP A 53 2.62 23.48 -5.74
C ASP A 53 4.13 23.18 -5.79
N ARG A 54 4.86 23.32 -4.67
CA ARG A 54 6.25 22.85 -4.56
C ARG A 54 6.38 21.34 -4.77
N ILE A 55 5.46 20.54 -4.22
CA ILE A 55 5.42 19.08 -4.44
C ILE A 55 5.11 18.77 -5.92
N ARG A 56 4.23 19.53 -6.57
CA ARG A 56 3.96 19.36 -8.01
C ARG A 56 5.20 19.60 -8.86
N GLU A 57 6.00 20.62 -8.54
CA GLU A 57 7.26 20.89 -9.24
C GLU A 57 8.27 19.74 -9.11
N SER A 58 8.20 18.94 -8.03
CA SER A 58 9.13 17.84 -7.78
C SER A 58 9.02 16.71 -8.81
N PHE A 59 7.86 16.53 -9.46
CA PHE A 59 7.65 15.58 -10.56
C PHE A 59 8.51 15.92 -11.80
N GLY A 60 8.90 17.19 -11.97
CA GLY A 60 9.66 17.67 -13.13
C GLY A 60 11.17 17.75 -12.94
N LYS A 61 11.70 17.64 -11.71
CA LYS A 61 13.12 17.91 -11.39
C LYS A 61 13.73 16.85 -10.49
N VAL A 62 13.72 15.58 -10.88
CA VAL A 62 14.08 14.51 -9.95
C VAL A 62 15.58 14.20 -9.91
N GLU A 63 16.23 14.60 -8.82
CA GLU A 63 17.68 14.46 -8.61
C GLU A 63 17.99 13.64 -7.35
N LEU A 64 19.08 12.88 -7.41
CA LEU A 64 19.67 12.22 -6.25
C LEU A 64 20.81 13.07 -5.70
N SER A 65 21.12 12.88 -4.41
CA SER A 65 22.29 13.53 -3.79
C SER A 65 23.61 13.08 -4.46
N PRO A 66 24.67 13.91 -4.40
CA PRO A 66 26.00 13.50 -4.82
C PRO A 66 26.50 12.25 -4.09
N SER A 67 27.24 11.40 -4.79
CA SER A 67 27.99 10.28 -4.21
C SER A 67 29.47 10.61 -4.19
N SER A 68 30.05 10.77 -3.01
CA SER A 68 31.49 11.02 -2.88
C SER A 68 32.31 9.81 -3.33
N TYR A 69 31.85 8.60 -3.02
CA TYR A 69 32.45 7.35 -3.50
C TYR A 69 32.52 7.31 -5.03
N ASP A 70 31.38 7.52 -5.71
CA ASP A 70 31.34 7.43 -7.18
C ASP A 70 32.10 8.59 -7.83
N THR A 71 32.01 9.80 -7.27
CA THR A 71 32.76 10.97 -7.76
C THR A 71 34.27 10.76 -7.65
N ALA A 72 34.75 10.10 -6.60
CA ALA A 72 36.15 9.73 -6.45
C ALA A 72 36.62 8.73 -7.51
N TRP A 73 35.82 7.72 -7.83
CA TRP A 73 36.12 6.80 -8.94
C TRP A 73 36.19 7.52 -10.28
N VAL A 74 35.26 8.44 -10.56
CA VAL A 74 35.30 9.26 -11.78
C VAL A 74 36.53 10.17 -11.81
N ALA A 75 36.89 10.78 -10.68
CA ALA A 75 38.09 11.62 -10.57
C ALA A 75 39.38 10.84 -10.84
N MET A 76 39.42 9.53 -10.60
CA MET A 76 40.59 8.69 -10.86
C MET A 76 40.78 8.29 -12.33
N VAL A 77 39.82 8.57 -13.23
CA VAL A 77 39.92 8.22 -14.65
C VAL A 77 41.05 9.04 -15.30
N PRO A 78 42.07 8.39 -15.90
CA PRO A 78 43.16 9.10 -16.58
C PRO A 78 42.72 9.71 -17.91
N SER A 79 43.32 10.83 -18.30
CA SER A 79 43.11 11.47 -19.59
C SER A 79 43.53 10.54 -20.73
N LYS A 80 42.81 10.63 -21.87
CA LYS A 80 43.16 9.89 -23.10
C LYS A 80 44.54 10.26 -23.64
N HIS A 81 45.03 11.45 -23.30
CA HIS A 81 46.30 11.99 -23.81
C HIS A 81 47.47 11.82 -22.82
N SER A 82 47.17 11.61 -21.53
CA SER A 82 48.18 11.50 -20.48
C SER A 82 47.66 10.68 -19.31
N LEU A 83 48.38 9.61 -18.94
CA LEU A 83 48.08 8.83 -17.74
C LEU A 83 48.35 9.59 -16.44
N ASN A 84 49.05 10.72 -16.52
CA ASN A 84 49.40 11.58 -15.39
C ASN A 84 48.47 12.78 -15.22
N GLU A 85 47.39 12.87 -16.00
CA GLU A 85 46.38 13.93 -15.89
C GLU A 85 44.99 13.33 -15.69
N PRO A 86 44.14 13.94 -14.84
CA PRO A 86 42.75 13.50 -14.69
C PRO A 86 41.94 13.80 -15.95
N CYS A 87 41.09 12.85 -16.36
CA CYS A 87 40.15 13.07 -17.46
C CYS A 87 39.00 14.01 -17.07
N PHE A 88 38.65 14.03 -15.78
CA PHE A 88 37.55 14.83 -15.22
C PHE A 88 38.08 15.64 -14.02
N PRO A 89 38.93 16.66 -14.26
CA PRO A 89 39.54 17.47 -13.18
C PRO A 89 38.48 18.11 -12.26
N GLN A 90 37.32 18.47 -12.79
CA GLN A 90 36.23 19.06 -12.01
C GLN A 90 35.72 18.15 -10.88
N CYS A 91 35.78 16.83 -11.04
CA CYS A 91 35.43 15.88 -9.97
C CYS A 91 36.46 15.90 -8.84
N LEU A 92 37.72 16.12 -9.18
CA LEU A 92 38.81 16.24 -8.20
C LEU A 92 38.67 17.54 -7.40
N ASP A 93 38.33 18.65 -8.06
CA ASP A 93 38.02 19.93 -7.40
C ASP A 93 36.85 19.76 -6.42
N TRP A 94 35.78 19.08 -6.85
CA TRP A 94 34.63 18.80 -5.97
C TRP A 94 35.04 18.01 -4.73
N ILE A 95 35.91 17.00 -4.85
CA ILE A 95 36.40 16.22 -3.69
C ILE A 95 37.14 17.13 -2.71
N ILE A 96 38.03 18.00 -3.20
CA ILE A 96 38.80 18.94 -2.37
C ILE A 96 37.88 19.89 -1.61
N GLU A 97 36.83 20.38 -2.26
CA GLU A 97 35.88 21.36 -1.73
C GLU A 97 34.81 20.77 -0.79
N ASN A 98 34.56 19.45 -0.84
CA ASN A 98 33.44 18.81 -0.15
C ASN A 98 33.86 17.83 0.97
N GLN A 99 35.09 17.93 1.47
CA GLN A 99 35.47 17.21 2.70
C GLN A 99 34.78 17.83 3.91
N ARG A 100 34.22 16.98 4.79
CA ARG A 100 33.52 17.42 6.00
C ARG A 100 34.49 17.82 7.11
N GLU A 101 33.97 18.48 8.13
CA GLU A 101 34.76 18.99 9.27
C GLU A 101 35.48 17.88 10.05
N ASP A 102 34.88 16.69 10.13
CA ASP A 102 35.46 15.50 10.78
C ASP A 102 36.51 14.78 9.91
N GLY A 103 36.80 15.29 8.71
CA GLY A 103 37.74 14.72 7.75
C GLY A 103 37.13 13.66 6.83
N SER A 104 35.85 13.32 6.97
CA SER A 104 35.21 12.30 6.14
C SER A 104 34.65 12.85 4.82
N TRP A 105 34.38 11.92 3.91
CA TRP A 105 33.40 12.05 2.84
C TRP A 105 32.34 10.97 3.02
N GLY A 106 31.10 11.23 2.59
CA GLY A 106 29.96 10.34 2.79
C GLY A 106 28.67 11.14 3.00
N LEU A 107 27.52 10.48 2.88
CA LEU A 107 26.23 11.16 2.93
C LEU A 107 25.99 11.84 4.29
N ASN A 108 26.25 11.12 5.37
CA ASN A 108 26.11 11.63 6.74
C ASN A 108 26.95 10.81 7.75
N PRO A 109 28.19 11.21 8.07
CA PRO A 109 29.05 10.50 9.01
C PRO A 109 28.55 10.58 10.45
N SER A 110 27.73 11.59 10.78
CA SER A 110 27.07 11.69 12.08
C SER A 110 25.89 10.74 12.22
N HIS A 111 25.45 10.07 11.14
CA HIS A 111 24.40 9.06 11.23
C HIS A 111 24.96 7.78 11.88
N PRO A 112 24.34 7.27 12.96
CA PRO A 112 24.92 6.22 13.79
C PRO A 112 25.14 4.88 13.07
N LEU A 113 24.47 4.66 11.93
CA LEU A 113 24.53 3.42 11.16
C LEU A 113 25.31 3.53 9.82
N LEU A 114 25.83 4.71 9.45
CA LEU A 114 26.44 4.96 8.13
C LEU A 114 27.97 5.15 8.17
N LEU A 115 28.63 4.65 9.22
CA LEU A 115 30.09 4.79 9.29
C LEU A 115 30.80 3.98 8.19
N LYS A 116 30.27 2.83 7.78
CA LYS A 116 30.82 2.06 6.64
C LYS A 116 30.71 2.80 5.31
N ASP A 117 29.60 3.49 5.05
CA ASP A 117 29.46 4.39 3.89
C ASP A 117 30.52 5.50 3.91
N SER A 118 30.69 6.14 5.07
CA SER A 118 31.65 7.22 5.24
C SER A 118 33.09 6.74 5.11
N LEU A 119 33.42 5.57 5.67
CA LEU A 119 34.74 4.94 5.51
C LEU A 119 35.03 4.63 4.04
N SER A 120 34.09 4.02 3.33
CA SER A 120 34.24 3.68 1.91
C SER A 120 34.42 4.91 1.03
N SER A 121 33.56 5.91 1.22
CA SER A 121 33.62 7.20 0.52
C SER A 121 34.91 7.95 0.80
N THR A 122 35.34 8.01 2.06
CA THR A 122 36.59 8.67 2.47
C THR A 122 37.79 7.99 1.83
N LEU A 123 37.88 6.67 1.90
CA LEU A 123 39.00 5.93 1.32
C LEU A 123 39.08 6.12 -0.20
N ALA A 124 37.95 6.07 -0.91
CA ALA A 124 37.91 6.35 -2.35
C ALA A 124 38.44 7.77 -2.67
N CYS A 125 38.00 8.78 -1.91
CA CYS A 125 38.47 10.16 -2.08
C CYS A 125 39.98 10.29 -1.82
N LEU A 126 40.50 9.64 -0.78
CA LEU A 126 41.94 9.62 -0.48
C LEU A 126 42.74 9.00 -1.64
N LEU A 127 42.25 7.92 -2.24
CA LEU A 127 42.90 7.31 -3.41
C LEU A 127 42.94 8.29 -4.60
N ALA A 128 41.85 9.01 -4.86
CA ALA A 128 41.78 10.00 -5.93
C ALA A 128 42.77 11.16 -5.71
N LEU A 129 42.79 11.75 -4.51
CA LEU A 129 43.71 12.83 -4.15
C LEU A 129 45.18 12.37 -4.22
N THR A 130 45.47 11.18 -3.69
CA THR A 130 46.82 10.62 -3.70
C THR A 130 47.32 10.31 -5.11
N LYS A 131 46.45 9.76 -5.97
CA LYS A 131 46.78 9.44 -7.37
C LYS A 131 47.29 10.68 -8.12
N TRP A 132 46.65 11.83 -7.90
CA TRP A 132 46.97 13.07 -8.59
C TRP A 132 47.92 14.00 -7.82
N ARG A 133 48.37 13.59 -6.62
CA ARG A 133 49.29 14.35 -5.75
C ARG A 133 48.76 15.75 -5.41
N VAL A 134 47.50 15.82 -4.99
CA VAL A 134 46.83 17.06 -4.58
C VAL A 134 46.12 16.87 -3.23
N GLY A 135 45.81 17.98 -2.56
CA GLY A 135 44.97 17.97 -1.36
C GLY A 135 45.63 17.39 -0.11
N ASP A 136 46.92 17.70 0.15
CA ASP A 136 47.68 17.15 1.27
C ASP A 136 46.99 17.34 2.64
N GLU A 137 46.38 18.51 2.87
CA GLU A 137 45.60 18.78 4.09
C GLU A 137 44.36 17.89 4.17
N GLN A 138 43.65 17.72 3.05
CA GLN A 138 42.49 16.85 2.97
C GLN A 138 42.87 15.38 3.23
N ILE A 139 44.00 14.93 2.67
CA ILE A 139 44.54 13.59 2.89
C ILE A 139 44.81 13.36 4.37
N LYS A 140 45.52 14.29 5.02
CA LYS A 140 45.86 14.20 6.45
C LYS A 140 44.61 14.08 7.33
N ARG A 141 43.58 14.90 7.09
CA ARG A 141 42.31 14.84 7.85
C ARG A 141 41.56 13.53 7.60
N GLY A 142 41.49 13.08 6.35
CA GLY A 142 40.80 11.84 6.01
C GLY A 142 41.46 10.59 6.59
N LEU A 143 42.79 10.57 6.68
CA LEU A 143 43.53 9.52 7.39
C LEU A 143 43.17 9.51 8.87
N GLY A 144 43.10 10.68 9.52
CA GLY A 144 42.66 10.80 10.92
C GLY A 144 41.24 10.28 11.15
N PHE A 145 40.32 10.52 10.21
CA PHE A 145 38.97 9.95 10.26
C PHE A 145 39.00 8.41 10.16
N ILE A 146 39.70 7.84 9.17
CA ILE A 146 39.80 6.39 9.00
C ILE A 146 40.38 5.73 10.25
N GLU A 147 41.45 6.30 10.82
CA GLU A 147 42.05 5.80 12.06
C GLU A 147 41.01 5.76 13.19
N THR A 148 40.32 6.88 13.41
CA THR A 148 39.33 7.03 14.49
C THR A 148 38.11 6.13 14.32
N GLN A 149 37.66 5.90 13.08
CA GLN A 149 36.42 5.16 12.78
C GLN A 149 36.63 3.73 12.29
N SER A 150 37.88 3.25 12.24
CA SER A 150 38.22 1.89 11.76
C SER A 150 37.49 0.75 12.49
N TRP A 151 37.05 0.98 13.73
CA TRP A 151 36.24 0.02 14.51
C TRP A 151 34.91 -0.37 13.81
N ALA A 152 34.37 0.51 12.96
CA ALA A 152 33.09 0.27 12.28
C ALA A 152 33.17 -0.76 11.14
N ILE A 153 34.38 -1.05 10.64
CA ILE A 153 34.61 -1.98 9.51
C ILE A 153 34.04 -3.38 9.82
N ASP A 154 34.36 -3.92 10.99
CA ASP A 154 33.94 -5.26 11.42
C ASP A 154 32.64 -5.25 12.25
N ASN A 155 32.05 -4.07 12.47
CA ASN A 155 30.83 -3.95 13.26
C ASN A 155 29.61 -4.44 12.45
N LYS A 156 28.89 -5.42 12.99
CA LYS A 156 27.68 -6.00 12.38
C LYS A 156 26.44 -5.13 12.53
N ASP A 157 26.46 -4.19 13.47
CA ASP A 157 25.36 -3.25 13.72
C ASP A 157 25.41 -2.04 12.77
N GLN A 158 26.43 -1.95 11.91
CA GLN A 158 26.53 -0.92 10.88
C GLN A 158 25.89 -1.39 9.57
N ILE A 159 25.17 -0.51 8.90
CA ILE A 159 24.65 -0.77 7.56
C ILE A 159 25.84 -0.82 6.59
N SER A 160 26.05 -1.97 5.95
CA SER A 160 27.08 -2.13 4.94
C SER A 160 26.57 -1.63 3.58
N PRO A 161 27.31 -0.74 2.89
CA PRO A 161 27.09 -0.52 1.46
C PRO A 161 27.17 -1.83 0.69
N LEU A 162 26.45 -1.89 -0.43
CA LEU A 162 26.47 -3.03 -1.33
C LEU A 162 27.90 -3.28 -1.81
N GLY A 163 28.41 -4.49 -1.56
CA GLY A 163 29.77 -4.87 -1.93
C GLY A 163 30.87 -4.38 -1.00
N PHE A 164 30.55 -3.80 0.15
CA PHE A 164 31.55 -3.30 1.10
C PHE A 164 32.65 -4.33 1.43
N GLU A 165 32.27 -5.57 1.66
CA GLU A 165 33.18 -6.68 2.01
C GLU A 165 34.17 -7.04 0.88
N ILE A 166 33.93 -6.57 -0.35
CA ILE A 166 34.76 -6.82 -1.54
C ILE A 166 35.53 -5.54 -1.91
N ILE A 167 34.79 -4.45 -2.07
CA ILE A 167 35.31 -3.17 -2.56
C ILE A 167 36.27 -2.55 -1.54
N PHE A 168 35.89 -2.51 -0.26
CA PHE A 168 36.65 -1.79 0.76
C PHE A 168 38.04 -2.40 0.99
N PRO A 169 38.21 -3.73 1.16
CA PRO A 169 39.53 -4.36 1.23
C PRO A 169 40.39 -4.13 -0.01
N SER A 170 39.78 -4.06 -1.20
CA SER A 170 40.50 -3.79 -2.45
C SER A 170 41.04 -2.36 -2.53
N MET A 171 40.26 -1.39 -2.04
CA MET A 171 40.73 -0.01 -1.91
C MET A 171 41.89 0.12 -0.92
N ILE A 172 41.91 -0.67 0.16
CA ILE A 172 43.07 -0.73 1.09
C ILE A 172 44.33 -1.18 0.34
N LYS A 173 44.25 -2.23 -0.49
CA LYS A 173 45.39 -2.68 -1.30
C LYS A 173 45.84 -1.61 -2.30
N SER A 174 44.89 -0.88 -2.87
CA SER A 174 45.18 0.24 -3.77
C SER A 174 45.91 1.38 -3.04
N ALA A 175 45.55 1.65 -1.79
CA ALA A 175 46.23 2.63 -0.94
C ALA A 175 47.69 2.22 -0.68
N GLU A 176 47.94 0.93 -0.39
CA GLU A 176 49.30 0.40 -0.23
C GLU A 176 50.15 0.57 -1.49
N LYS A 177 49.59 0.28 -2.68
CA LYS A 177 50.26 0.49 -3.98
C LYS A 177 50.63 1.97 -4.21
N LEU A 178 49.84 2.90 -3.66
CA LEU A 178 50.07 4.35 -3.75
C LEU A 178 50.94 4.90 -2.61
N ASN A 179 51.50 4.05 -1.73
CA ASN A 179 52.24 4.43 -0.53
C ASN A 179 51.43 5.31 0.46
N LEU A 180 50.10 5.15 0.47
CA LEU A 180 49.22 5.80 1.45
C LEU A 180 49.12 4.94 2.71
N ASN A 181 49.70 5.42 3.82
CA ASN A 181 49.74 4.67 5.08
C ASN A 181 48.40 4.75 5.83
N LEU A 182 47.62 3.67 5.81
CA LEU A 182 46.37 3.55 6.56
C LEU A 182 46.66 2.97 7.96
N ALA A 183 46.34 3.73 9.01
CA ALA A 183 46.44 3.29 10.40
C ALA A 183 45.28 2.34 10.80
N ILE A 184 45.01 1.32 9.98
CA ILE A 184 44.00 0.30 10.25
C ILE A 184 44.70 -0.89 10.91
N ASN A 185 44.25 -1.29 12.10
CA ASN A 185 44.77 -2.48 12.77
C ASN A 185 44.49 -3.73 11.92
N LYS A 186 45.52 -4.26 11.26
CA LYS A 186 45.48 -5.47 10.40
C LYS A 186 45.26 -6.75 11.22
N ARG A 187 44.24 -6.81 12.09
CA ARG A 187 43.83 -8.07 12.74
C ARG A 187 43.09 -8.91 11.69
N ASP A 188 43.89 -9.77 11.10
CA ASP A 188 43.77 -10.37 9.78
C ASP A 188 42.85 -11.60 9.78
N SER A 189 41.55 -11.40 9.97
CA SER A 189 40.53 -12.45 9.77
C SER A 189 39.45 -12.05 8.77
N THR A 190 38.94 -10.81 8.79
CA THR A 190 37.90 -10.37 7.86
C THR A 190 38.43 -10.11 6.44
N ILE A 191 39.56 -9.41 6.31
CA ILE A 191 40.24 -9.16 5.02
C ILE A 191 40.71 -10.49 4.41
N LYS A 192 41.32 -11.39 5.21
CA LYS A 192 41.71 -12.74 4.77
C LYS A 192 40.51 -13.60 4.36
N ARG A 193 39.40 -13.57 5.10
CA ARG A 193 38.17 -14.32 4.79
C ARG A 193 37.45 -13.79 3.55
N ALA A 194 37.43 -12.47 3.35
CA ALA A 194 36.96 -11.86 2.10
C ALA A 194 37.84 -12.24 0.89
N LEU A 195 39.13 -12.51 1.11
CA LEU A 195 40.05 -12.96 0.07
C LEU A 195 40.06 -14.48 -0.16
N GLN A 196 39.58 -15.28 0.79
CA GLN A 196 39.55 -16.75 0.73
C GLN A 196 38.18 -17.34 0.39
N ASN A 197 37.09 -16.61 0.63
CA ASN A 197 35.79 -17.04 0.16
C ASN A 197 35.76 -16.93 -1.36
N GLU A 198 35.70 -18.08 -2.04
CA GLU A 198 35.21 -18.15 -3.42
C GLU A 198 33.77 -17.62 -3.43
N PHE A 199 33.62 -16.31 -3.64
CA PHE A 199 32.34 -15.69 -3.90
C PHE A 199 31.80 -16.29 -5.18
N THR A 200 30.82 -17.17 -5.03
CA THR A 200 30.46 -18.13 -6.07
C THR A 200 29.47 -17.58 -7.09
N ARG A 201 28.98 -16.33 -6.98
CA ARG A 201 27.97 -15.77 -7.92
C ARG A 201 28.05 -14.24 -8.11
N ASN A 202 27.99 -13.83 -9.39
CA ASN A 202 27.63 -12.52 -9.96
C ASN A 202 28.23 -11.26 -9.31
N ILE A 203 29.54 -11.07 -9.47
CA ILE A 203 30.32 -10.00 -8.85
C ILE A 203 30.56 -8.79 -9.77
N GLU A 204 29.96 -8.78 -10.96
CA GLU A 204 30.24 -7.83 -12.03
C GLU A 204 29.79 -6.40 -11.69
N TYR A 205 28.69 -6.25 -10.92
CA TYR A 205 28.23 -4.94 -10.42
C TYR A 205 29.24 -4.27 -9.48
N MET A 206 30.08 -5.07 -8.82
CA MET A 206 31.10 -4.63 -7.86
C MET A 206 32.51 -4.81 -8.44
N SER A 207 32.64 -4.87 -9.77
CA SER A 207 33.89 -5.18 -10.49
C SER A 207 35.02 -4.19 -10.20
N GLU A 208 34.71 -2.96 -9.79
CA GLU A 208 35.75 -2.03 -9.34
C GLU A 208 36.50 -2.54 -8.11
N GLY A 209 35.88 -3.39 -7.30
CA GLY A 209 36.50 -4.08 -6.16
C GLY A 209 37.52 -5.15 -6.56
N PHE A 210 37.55 -5.59 -7.82
CA PHE A 210 38.53 -6.56 -8.31
C PHE A 210 39.63 -5.91 -9.16
N GLY A 211 39.35 -4.72 -9.70
CA GLY A 211 40.31 -3.93 -10.47
C GLY A 211 40.94 -4.72 -11.61
N GLU A 212 42.27 -4.85 -11.61
CA GLU A 212 43.05 -5.54 -12.65
C GLU A 212 42.73 -7.04 -12.80
N LEU A 213 42.05 -7.66 -11.83
CA LEU A 213 41.68 -9.08 -11.87
C LEU A 213 40.47 -9.37 -12.77
N CYS A 214 39.70 -8.34 -13.13
CA CYS A 214 38.52 -8.51 -13.99
C CYS A 214 38.90 -8.61 -15.48
N ASP A 215 38.18 -9.47 -16.21
CA ASP A 215 38.09 -9.35 -17.68
C ASP A 215 37.11 -8.22 -18.04
N TRP A 216 37.60 -6.99 -17.97
CA TRP A 216 36.82 -5.80 -18.29
C TRP A 216 36.28 -5.79 -19.72
N LYS A 217 36.98 -6.45 -20.66
CA LYS A 217 36.52 -6.53 -22.05
C LYS A 217 35.23 -7.36 -22.12
N GLU A 218 35.19 -8.49 -21.43
CA GLU A 218 33.99 -9.31 -21.39
C GLU A 218 32.87 -8.65 -20.58
N ILE A 219 33.18 -8.00 -19.44
CA ILE A 219 32.20 -7.24 -18.65
C ILE A 219 31.54 -6.14 -19.50
N ILE A 220 32.33 -5.35 -20.23
CA ILE A 220 31.80 -4.30 -21.12
C ILE A 220 30.92 -4.93 -22.21
N LYS A 221 31.39 -6.02 -22.82
CA LYS A 221 30.63 -6.71 -23.87
C LYS A 221 29.29 -7.26 -23.39
N LEU A 222 29.21 -7.76 -22.16
CA LEU A 222 28.01 -8.41 -21.62
C LEU A 222 27.04 -7.45 -20.89
N HIS A 223 27.55 -6.34 -20.35
CA HIS A 223 26.78 -5.52 -19.39
C HIS A 223 26.72 -4.03 -19.72
N GLN A 224 27.39 -3.57 -20.78
CA GLN A 224 27.27 -2.18 -21.20
C GLN A 224 25.87 -1.90 -21.75
N ARG A 225 25.17 -0.98 -21.09
CA ARG A 225 23.82 -0.53 -21.44
C ARG A 225 23.82 0.39 -22.66
N GLN A 226 22.64 0.67 -23.19
CA GLN A 226 22.47 1.58 -24.33
C GLN A 226 22.99 2.98 -24.04
N ASN A 227 22.89 3.44 -22.79
CA ASN A 227 23.42 4.73 -22.33
C ASN A 227 24.95 4.75 -22.15
N GLY A 228 25.63 3.63 -22.37
CA GLY A 228 27.08 3.47 -22.23
C GLY A 228 27.56 3.14 -20.81
N SER A 229 26.66 3.08 -19.82
CA SER A 229 27.01 2.69 -18.46
C SER A 229 27.24 1.19 -18.33
N LEU A 230 27.95 0.81 -17.27
CA LEU A 230 27.84 -0.50 -16.66
C LEU A 230 26.86 -0.40 -15.49
N PHE A 231 25.71 -1.08 -15.62
CA PHE A 231 24.68 -1.19 -14.59
C PHE A 231 24.13 0.15 -14.05
N ASP A 232 24.15 1.23 -14.83
CA ASP A 232 23.84 2.59 -14.39
C ASP A 232 24.69 3.08 -13.21
N SER A 233 25.84 2.45 -12.94
CA SER A 233 26.77 2.85 -11.87
C SER A 233 27.93 3.68 -12.42
N PRO A 234 28.09 4.94 -11.97
CA PRO A 234 29.24 5.76 -12.35
C PRO A 234 30.57 5.19 -11.88
N ALA A 235 30.69 4.67 -10.64
CA ALA A 235 31.94 4.06 -10.17
C ALA A 235 32.37 2.86 -11.01
N THR A 236 31.46 1.94 -11.33
CA THR A 236 31.80 0.74 -12.11
C THR A 236 32.16 1.12 -13.55
N THR A 237 31.47 2.09 -14.12
CA THR A 237 31.78 2.62 -15.46
C THR A 237 33.11 3.37 -15.49
N ALA A 238 33.46 4.10 -14.43
CA ALA A 238 34.76 4.75 -14.28
C ALA A 238 35.90 3.73 -14.12
N ALA A 239 35.69 2.67 -13.34
CA ALA A 239 36.66 1.58 -13.20
C ALA A 239 36.96 0.92 -14.54
N ALA A 240 35.95 0.71 -15.40
CA ALA A 240 36.17 0.22 -16.75
C ALA A 240 37.12 1.13 -17.56
N LEU A 241 37.01 2.46 -17.46
CA LEU A 241 37.94 3.38 -18.12
C LEU A 241 39.34 3.41 -17.49
N ILE A 242 39.44 3.15 -16.19
CA ILE A 242 40.73 3.09 -15.47
C ILE A 242 41.53 1.85 -15.90
N TYR A 243 40.87 0.69 -15.95
CA TYR A 243 41.54 -0.60 -16.18
C TYR A 243 41.48 -1.08 -17.65
N HIS A 244 40.45 -0.67 -18.40
CA HIS A 244 40.26 -0.98 -19.81
C HIS A 244 40.03 0.30 -20.61
N GLN A 245 41.13 1.04 -20.74
CA GLN A 245 41.17 2.35 -21.41
C GLN A 245 40.49 2.32 -22.78
N HIS A 246 39.97 3.48 -23.19
CA HIS A 246 39.46 3.79 -24.54
C HIS A 246 38.03 3.34 -24.90
N ASP A 247 37.22 2.84 -23.97
CA ASP A 247 35.79 2.67 -24.27
C ASP A 247 35.08 4.02 -24.42
N LYS A 248 34.59 4.29 -25.64
CA LYS A 248 33.98 5.58 -25.98
C LYS A 248 32.64 5.79 -25.26
N LYS A 249 31.84 4.74 -25.11
CA LYS A 249 30.49 4.82 -24.54
C LYS A 249 30.52 5.02 -23.03
N CYS A 250 31.41 4.34 -22.31
CA CYS A 250 31.66 4.58 -20.89
C CYS A 250 32.07 6.03 -20.62
N TYR A 251 32.94 6.60 -21.47
CA TYR A 251 33.31 8.01 -21.40
C TYR A 251 32.14 8.95 -21.66
N GLU A 252 31.36 8.70 -22.73
CA GLU A 252 30.18 9.50 -23.07
C GLU A 252 29.13 9.47 -21.96
N TYR A 253 28.92 8.32 -21.32
CA TYR A 253 28.06 8.18 -20.16
C TYR A 253 28.50 9.10 -19.01
N LEU A 254 29.74 8.98 -18.52
CA LEU A 254 30.23 9.82 -17.42
C LEU A 254 30.21 11.31 -17.77
N ASN A 255 30.61 11.65 -18.99
CA ASN A 255 30.57 13.02 -19.47
C ASN A 255 29.14 13.57 -19.52
N SER A 256 28.14 12.77 -19.89
CA SER A 256 26.74 13.20 -19.89
C SER A 256 26.22 13.54 -18.49
N ILE A 257 26.66 12.82 -17.46
CA ILE A 257 26.33 13.12 -16.05
C ILE A 257 26.94 14.46 -15.66
N LEU A 258 28.21 14.70 -16.02
CA LEU A 258 28.92 15.92 -15.67
C LEU A 258 28.43 17.14 -16.47
N GLN A 259 27.84 16.96 -17.65
CA GLN A 259 27.13 18.04 -18.34
C GLN A 259 25.89 18.50 -17.56
N GLN A 260 25.24 17.58 -16.83
CA GLN A 260 24.06 17.88 -16.01
C GLN A 260 24.43 18.40 -14.61
N HIS A 261 25.33 17.72 -13.90
CA HIS A 261 25.68 17.98 -12.49
C HIS A 261 26.97 18.78 -12.30
N LYS A 262 27.64 19.15 -13.41
CA LYS A 262 28.88 19.93 -13.48
C LYS A 262 30.12 19.21 -12.95
N ASN A 263 30.18 18.90 -11.67
CA ASN A 263 31.43 18.49 -10.99
C ASN A 263 31.29 17.28 -10.05
N TRP A 264 30.13 16.62 -10.00
CA TRP A 264 29.93 15.41 -9.21
C TRP A 264 29.02 14.42 -9.95
N VAL A 265 28.98 13.18 -9.46
CA VAL A 265 28.08 12.14 -9.98
C VAL A 265 27.28 11.49 -8.83
N PRO A 266 26.03 11.05 -9.07
CA PRO A 266 25.25 10.31 -8.08
C PRO A 266 25.70 8.85 -8.01
N THR A 267 25.11 8.06 -7.12
CA THR A 267 25.41 6.61 -7.02
C THR A 267 24.78 5.77 -8.15
N MET A 268 23.73 6.30 -8.79
CA MET A 268 23.09 5.70 -9.97
C MET A 268 22.61 6.78 -10.93
N TYR A 269 22.74 6.55 -12.23
CA TYR A 269 22.22 7.45 -13.27
C TYR A 269 21.91 6.68 -14.55
N PRO A 270 20.77 6.95 -15.25
CA PRO A 270 19.76 8.00 -15.02
C PRO A 270 18.85 7.77 -13.81
N THR A 271 18.28 8.85 -13.28
CA THR A 271 17.46 8.82 -12.05
C THR A 271 15.96 8.93 -12.31
N LYS A 272 15.55 9.37 -13.50
CA LYS A 272 14.16 9.75 -13.80
C LYS A 272 13.15 8.64 -13.47
N ILE A 273 13.35 7.42 -13.98
CA ILE A 273 12.41 6.30 -13.77
C ILE A 273 12.38 5.90 -12.29
N HIS A 274 13.55 5.71 -11.69
CA HIS A 274 13.69 5.38 -10.27
C HIS A 274 12.89 6.34 -9.40
N SER A 275 13.10 7.64 -9.61
CA SER A 275 12.53 8.65 -8.75
C SER A 275 11.04 8.88 -9.03
N LEU A 276 10.55 8.71 -10.27
CA LEU A 276 9.11 8.74 -10.55
C LEU A 276 8.37 7.58 -9.86
N LEU A 277 8.90 6.35 -9.96
CA LEU A 277 8.31 5.18 -9.29
C LEU A 277 8.28 5.39 -7.77
N CYS A 278 9.41 5.81 -7.18
CA CYS A 278 9.49 6.07 -5.74
C CYS A 278 8.59 7.23 -5.29
N LEU A 279 8.44 8.29 -6.09
CA LEU A 279 7.59 9.43 -5.75
C LEU A 279 6.11 9.03 -5.75
N VAL A 280 5.64 8.31 -6.79
CA VAL A 280 4.26 7.83 -6.85
C VAL A 280 3.96 6.91 -5.67
N ASP A 281 4.84 5.94 -5.41
CA ASP A 281 4.70 5.01 -4.28
C ASP A 281 4.67 5.74 -2.93
N THR A 282 5.55 6.72 -2.73
CA THR A 282 5.58 7.54 -1.50
C THR A 282 4.30 8.35 -1.31
N LEU A 283 3.77 8.97 -2.37
CA LEU A 283 2.52 9.74 -2.30
C LEU A 283 1.30 8.85 -1.99
N GLN A 284 1.32 7.61 -2.49
CA GLN A 284 0.29 6.61 -2.17
C GLN A 284 0.38 6.19 -0.70
N ASN A 285 1.57 5.81 -0.23
CA ASN A 285 1.83 5.39 1.15
C ASN A 285 1.60 6.51 2.19
N LEU A 286 1.68 7.78 1.79
CA LEU A 286 1.36 8.92 2.67
C LEU A 286 -0.12 9.33 2.62
N GLY A 287 -0.94 8.69 1.79
CA GLY A 287 -2.38 9.00 1.67
C GLY A 287 -2.68 10.35 1.00
N VAL A 288 -1.74 10.91 0.25
CA VAL A 288 -1.85 12.25 -0.37
C VAL A 288 -1.95 12.23 -1.89
N HIS A 289 -1.79 11.06 -2.52
CA HIS A 289 -1.84 10.87 -3.98
C HIS A 289 -3.07 11.50 -4.66
N ARG A 290 -4.22 11.57 -3.98
CA ARG A 290 -5.46 12.18 -4.52
C ARG A 290 -5.32 13.67 -4.90
N HIS A 291 -4.36 14.38 -4.30
CA HIS A 291 -4.07 15.79 -4.61
C HIS A 291 -3.22 15.96 -5.87
N PHE A 292 -2.64 14.86 -6.37
CA PHE A 292 -1.68 14.82 -7.47
C PHE A 292 -2.13 13.87 -8.58
N LYS A 293 -3.45 13.64 -8.73
CA LYS A 293 -4.00 12.67 -9.71
C LYS A 293 -3.49 12.93 -11.13
N SER A 294 -3.38 14.20 -11.55
CA SER A 294 -2.97 14.55 -12.90
C SER A 294 -1.48 14.30 -13.15
N GLU A 295 -0.66 14.57 -12.14
CA GLU A 295 0.79 14.43 -12.13
C GLU A 295 1.17 12.94 -12.08
N ILE A 296 0.52 12.19 -11.19
CA ILE A 296 0.65 10.73 -11.10
C ILE A 296 0.22 10.08 -12.41
N LYS A 297 -0.91 10.48 -13.00
CA LYS A 297 -1.36 9.94 -14.29
C LYS A 297 -0.32 10.18 -15.38
N LYS A 298 0.22 11.39 -15.52
CA LYS A 298 1.29 11.69 -16.50
C LYS A 298 2.55 10.87 -16.26
N ALA A 299 2.96 10.70 -15.00
CA ALA A 299 4.11 9.88 -14.65
C ALA A 299 3.89 8.42 -15.05
N LEU A 300 2.72 7.85 -14.72
CA LEU A 300 2.38 6.47 -15.05
C LEU A 300 2.14 6.26 -16.55
N ASP A 301 1.57 7.22 -17.28
CA ASP A 301 1.44 7.17 -18.74
C ASP A 301 2.83 7.06 -19.41
N GLU A 302 3.83 7.80 -18.90
CA GLU A 302 5.21 7.72 -19.39
C GLU A 302 5.87 6.38 -19.02
N ILE A 303 5.70 5.91 -17.78
CA ILE A 303 6.20 4.60 -17.36
C ILE A 303 5.56 3.48 -18.19
N TYR A 304 4.25 3.57 -18.47
CA TYR A 304 3.53 2.61 -19.29
C TYR A 304 4.04 2.59 -20.73
N ARG A 305 4.27 3.77 -21.32
CA ARG A 305 4.87 3.89 -22.65
C ARG A 305 6.24 3.20 -22.71
N LEU A 306 7.07 3.40 -21.68
CA LEU A 306 8.39 2.77 -21.57
C LEU A 306 8.28 1.25 -21.34
N TRP A 307 7.30 0.80 -20.55
CA TRP A 307 6.98 -0.60 -20.33
C TRP A 307 6.62 -1.31 -21.64
N GLN A 308 5.71 -0.72 -22.43
CA GLN A 308 5.31 -1.24 -23.75
C GLN A 308 6.49 -1.31 -24.72
N GLN A 309 7.43 -0.38 -24.63
CA GLN A 309 8.64 -0.33 -25.45
C GLN A 309 9.74 -1.29 -25.00
N LYS A 310 9.53 -2.08 -23.93
CA LYS A 310 10.58 -2.92 -23.32
C LYS A 310 11.83 -2.12 -22.96
N ASN A 311 11.65 -0.93 -22.41
CA ASN A 311 12.75 -0.02 -22.15
C ASN A 311 13.75 -0.62 -21.15
N GLU A 312 15.04 -0.64 -21.53
CA GLU A 312 16.13 -1.22 -20.75
C GLU A 312 16.19 -0.68 -19.30
N GLN A 313 15.88 0.59 -19.07
CA GLN A 313 15.94 1.17 -17.71
C GLN A 313 14.89 0.61 -16.74
N ILE A 314 13.79 0.04 -17.26
CA ILE A 314 12.78 -0.66 -16.45
C ILE A 314 13.17 -2.12 -16.28
N PHE A 315 13.44 -2.82 -17.38
CA PHE A 315 13.59 -4.28 -17.38
C PHE A 315 14.95 -4.76 -16.90
N SER A 316 16.01 -3.95 -17.02
CA SER A 316 17.35 -4.32 -16.51
C SER A 316 17.55 -4.00 -15.02
N ASN A 317 16.50 -3.62 -14.29
CA ASN A 317 16.53 -3.38 -12.85
C ASN A 317 15.32 -4.03 -12.19
N VAL A 318 15.55 -5.02 -11.32
CA VAL A 318 14.49 -5.81 -10.67
C VAL A 318 13.51 -4.92 -9.91
N THR A 319 14.01 -3.98 -9.11
CA THR A 319 13.19 -3.02 -8.35
C THR A 319 12.32 -2.19 -9.29
N HIS A 320 12.88 -1.66 -10.38
CA HIS A 320 12.10 -0.87 -11.34
C HIS A 320 11.03 -1.71 -12.04
N CYS A 321 11.36 -2.93 -12.48
CA CYS A 321 10.41 -3.82 -13.14
C CYS A 321 9.24 -4.18 -12.21
N ALA A 322 9.54 -4.60 -10.99
CA ALA A 322 8.54 -4.97 -9.98
C ALA A 322 7.65 -3.78 -9.57
N MET A 323 8.25 -2.62 -9.29
CA MET A 323 7.50 -1.40 -8.96
C MET A 323 6.66 -0.91 -10.13
N ALA A 324 7.20 -0.89 -11.36
CA ALA A 324 6.46 -0.47 -12.54
C ALA A 324 5.26 -1.39 -12.77
N PHE A 325 5.45 -2.72 -12.74
CA PHE A 325 4.36 -3.68 -12.83
C PHE A 325 3.28 -3.40 -11.78
N ARG A 326 3.67 -3.29 -10.49
CA ARG A 326 2.75 -3.09 -9.37
C ARG A 326 1.95 -1.79 -9.51
N LEU A 327 2.63 -0.67 -9.75
CA LEU A 327 2.01 0.65 -9.84
C LEU A 327 1.15 0.79 -11.09
N LEU A 328 1.56 0.23 -12.23
CA LEU A 328 0.78 0.21 -13.46
C LEU A 328 -0.48 -0.65 -13.29
N ARG A 329 -0.34 -1.88 -12.78
CA ARG A 329 -1.47 -2.80 -12.55
C ARG A 329 -2.50 -2.21 -11.58
N MET A 330 -2.05 -1.66 -10.45
CA MET A 330 -2.93 -0.97 -9.48
C MET A 330 -3.52 0.34 -10.01
N SER A 331 -2.98 0.88 -11.10
CA SER A 331 -3.51 2.07 -11.78
C SER A 331 -4.22 1.71 -13.08
N TYR A 332 -4.70 0.47 -13.19
CA TYR A 332 -5.59 -0.02 -14.24
C TYR A 332 -4.97 -0.08 -15.65
N TYR A 333 -3.64 -0.09 -15.74
CA TYR A 333 -2.94 -0.31 -17.00
C TYR A 333 -2.83 -1.81 -17.30
N ASP A 334 -2.95 -2.16 -18.58
CA ASP A 334 -2.80 -3.54 -19.05
C ASP A 334 -1.33 -3.95 -19.10
N VAL A 335 -0.90 -4.72 -18.09
CA VAL A 335 0.46 -5.26 -17.93
C VAL A 335 0.44 -6.76 -17.65
N SER A 336 1.19 -7.53 -18.44
CA SER A 336 1.33 -8.99 -18.26
C SER A 336 2.33 -9.32 -17.14
N SER A 337 2.03 -10.38 -16.39
CA SER A 337 2.95 -10.97 -15.41
C SER A 337 4.06 -11.80 -16.07
N ASP A 338 3.92 -12.17 -17.34
CA ASP A 338 4.97 -12.83 -18.13
C ASP A 338 6.28 -12.02 -18.16
N GLU A 339 6.16 -10.71 -18.00
CA GLU A 339 7.28 -9.77 -17.92
C GLU A 339 8.17 -9.97 -16.67
N LEU A 340 7.67 -10.72 -15.69
CA LEU A 340 8.39 -11.09 -14.46
C LEU A 340 8.91 -12.54 -14.52
N ALA A 341 8.82 -13.22 -15.66
CA ALA A 341 9.21 -14.63 -15.80
C ALA A 341 10.68 -14.90 -15.43
N GLU A 342 11.58 -13.93 -15.62
CA GLU A 342 13.00 -14.05 -15.21
C GLU A 342 13.20 -14.10 -13.68
N PHE A 343 12.15 -13.87 -12.88
CA PHE A 343 12.20 -13.88 -11.42
C PHE A 343 11.40 -15.04 -10.79
N VAL A 344 10.91 -15.98 -11.61
CA VAL A 344 9.89 -16.96 -11.22
C VAL A 344 10.29 -17.87 -10.05
N ASP A 345 11.56 -18.26 -9.96
CA ASP A 345 12.09 -19.07 -8.87
C ASP A 345 13.42 -18.52 -8.34
N GLU A 346 13.73 -18.89 -7.10
CA GLU A 346 14.89 -18.40 -6.36
C GLU A 346 16.22 -18.76 -7.04
N GLU A 347 16.35 -19.97 -7.58
CA GLU A 347 17.58 -20.43 -8.22
C GLU A 347 17.86 -19.65 -9.49
N HIS A 348 16.84 -19.50 -10.34
CA HIS A 348 16.91 -18.72 -11.57
C HIS A 348 17.17 -17.25 -11.25
N PHE A 349 16.45 -16.66 -10.30
CA PHE A 349 16.64 -15.28 -9.85
C PHE A 349 18.11 -15.02 -9.49
N PHE A 350 18.71 -15.82 -8.60
CA PHE A 350 20.12 -15.62 -8.20
C PHE A 350 21.14 -15.98 -9.30
N ALA A 351 20.75 -16.77 -10.31
CA ALA A 351 21.61 -17.08 -11.45
C ALA A 351 21.66 -15.95 -12.49
N THR A 352 20.54 -15.25 -12.73
CA THR A 352 20.42 -14.29 -13.85
C THR A 352 20.37 -12.83 -13.39
N SER A 353 19.43 -12.48 -12.51
CA SER A 353 18.98 -11.09 -12.31
C SER A 353 19.19 -10.58 -10.88
N GLY A 354 19.08 -11.46 -9.88
CA GLY A 354 19.42 -11.27 -8.47
C GLY A 354 20.92 -11.29 -8.20
N LYS A 355 21.65 -10.44 -8.92
CA LYS A 355 23.12 -10.43 -8.97
C LYS A 355 23.76 -10.09 -7.61
N TYR A 356 23.01 -9.46 -6.71
CA TYR A 356 23.43 -9.19 -5.34
C TYR A 356 22.25 -9.28 -4.38
N THR A 357 22.49 -9.69 -3.14
CA THR A 357 21.41 -9.90 -2.15
C THR A 357 20.91 -8.58 -1.58
N SER A 358 20.13 -7.81 -2.35
CA SER A 358 19.35 -6.69 -1.79
C SER A 358 17.98 -7.18 -1.36
N HIS A 359 17.68 -7.07 -0.06
CA HIS A 359 16.34 -7.36 0.45
C HIS A 359 15.28 -6.44 -0.17
N VAL A 360 15.68 -5.27 -0.68
CA VAL A 360 14.78 -4.30 -1.35
C VAL A 360 14.23 -4.86 -2.66
N GLU A 361 15.05 -5.57 -3.46
CA GLU A 361 14.62 -6.16 -4.74
C GLU A 361 13.59 -7.26 -4.51
N ILE A 362 13.88 -8.17 -3.57
CA ILE A 362 13.00 -9.28 -3.19
C ILE A 362 11.71 -8.75 -2.56
N LEU A 363 11.79 -7.68 -1.77
CA LEU A 363 10.63 -7.02 -1.18
C LEU A 363 9.70 -6.43 -2.25
N GLU A 364 10.21 -5.70 -3.24
CA GLU A 364 9.38 -5.15 -4.31
C GLU A 364 8.80 -6.25 -5.20
N LEU A 365 9.56 -7.32 -5.48
CA LEU A 365 9.03 -8.51 -6.16
C LEU A 365 7.90 -9.16 -5.36
N HIS A 366 8.05 -9.28 -4.04
CA HIS A 366 7.01 -9.82 -3.19
C HIS A 366 5.74 -8.95 -3.24
N LYS A 367 5.87 -7.63 -3.11
CA LYS A 367 4.73 -6.70 -3.22
C LYS A 367 4.04 -6.82 -4.58
N ALA A 368 4.80 -6.92 -5.67
CA ALA A 368 4.26 -7.11 -7.02
C ALA A 368 3.52 -8.46 -7.18
N SER A 369 4.08 -9.53 -6.64
CA SER A 369 3.53 -10.90 -6.73
C SER A 369 2.17 -11.06 -6.07
N GLN A 370 1.80 -10.19 -5.13
CA GLN A 370 0.50 -10.23 -4.48
C GLN A 370 -0.66 -9.80 -5.38
N LEU A 371 -0.37 -9.22 -6.57
CA LEU A 371 -1.38 -8.73 -7.50
C LEU A 371 -1.79 -9.76 -8.55
N ALA A 372 -1.79 -11.05 -8.20
CA ALA A 372 -2.32 -12.10 -9.05
C ALA A 372 -3.84 -11.95 -9.20
N ILE A 373 -4.31 -11.87 -10.44
CA ILE A 373 -5.73 -11.67 -10.80
C ILE A 373 -6.30 -12.82 -11.63
N ASP A 374 -5.46 -13.67 -12.21
CA ASP A 374 -5.89 -14.76 -13.09
C ASP A 374 -5.14 -16.05 -12.74
N HIS A 375 -5.86 -17.13 -12.42
CA HIS A 375 -5.25 -18.40 -11.99
C HIS A 375 -4.41 -19.07 -13.08
N GLU A 376 -4.75 -18.90 -14.35
CA GLU A 376 -4.04 -19.54 -15.45
C GLU A 376 -2.86 -18.68 -15.93
N LYS A 377 -3.06 -17.35 -15.96
CA LYS A 377 -2.05 -16.43 -16.51
C LYS A 377 -1.05 -15.90 -15.48
N ASP A 378 -1.42 -15.83 -14.20
CA ASP A 378 -0.56 -15.28 -13.14
C ASP A 378 0.10 -16.35 -12.26
N ASP A 379 0.20 -17.61 -12.69
CA ASP A 379 0.94 -18.68 -11.97
C ASP A 379 2.41 -18.28 -11.67
N ILE A 380 3.01 -17.44 -12.53
CA ILE A 380 4.33 -16.86 -12.30
C ILE A 380 4.34 -16.02 -11.01
N LEU A 381 3.29 -15.24 -10.74
CA LEU A 381 3.21 -14.42 -9.53
C LEU A 381 3.04 -15.28 -8.29
N ASP A 382 2.30 -16.39 -8.37
CA ASP A 382 2.17 -17.33 -7.25
C ASP A 382 3.52 -17.96 -6.90
N LYS A 383 4.31 -18.37 -7.91
CA LYS A 383 5.67 -18.88 -7.71
C LYS A 383 6.59 -17.83 -7.10
N ILE A 384 6.55 -16.60 -7.60
CA ILE A 384 7.32 -15.47 -7.03
C ILE A 384 6.89 -15.22 -5.58
N ASN A 385 5.59 -15.20 -5.28
CA ASN A 385 5.08 -14.96 -3.93
C ASN A 385 5.61 -15.98 -2.94
N ASN A 386 5.62 -17.26 -3.33
CA ASN A 386 6.05 -18.37 -2.49
C ASN A 386 7.53 -18.24 -2.07
N TRP A 387 8.45 -18.14 -3.03
CA TRP A 387 9.89 -18.12 -2.70
C TRP A 387 10.28 -16.81 -2.01
N THR A 388 9.75 -15.66 -2.45
CA THR A 388 10.05 -14.36 -1.83
C THR A 388 9.53 -14.28 -0.39
N ARG A 389 8.35 -14.86 -0.12
CA ARG A 389 7.80 -14.99 1.25
C ARG A 389 8.73 -15.80 2.13
N THR A 390 9.09 -17.01 1.70
CA THR A 390 9.98 -17.89 2.46
C THR A 390 11.32 -17.22 2.75
N PHE A 391 11.92 -16.55 1.77
CA PHE A 391 13.16 -15.82 1.94
C PHE A 391 13.06 -14.73 3.01
N MET A 392 11.99 -13.92 2.97
CA MET A 392 11.80 -12.82 3.92
C MET A 392 11.46 -13.30 5.33
N GLU A 393 10.66 -14.35 5.47
CA GLU A 393 10.36 -14.98 6.76
C GLU A 393 11.64 -15.54 7.41
N GLN A 394 12.50 -16.21 6.64
CA GLN A 394 13.81 -16.68 7.12
C GLN A 394 14.72 -15.51 7.54
N LYS A 395 14.75 -14.42 6.77
CA LYS A 395 15.50 -13.20 7.12
C LYS A 395 15.01 -12.58 8.44
N LEU A 396 13.70 -12.54 8.67
CA LEU A 396 13.12 -12.05 9.93
C LEU A 396 13.51 -12.95 11.12
N LEU A 397 13.42 -14.27 10.96
CA LEU A 397 13.80 -15.25 11.99
C LEU A 397 15.27 -15.16 12.38
N ASN A 398 16.14 -14.88 11.41
CA ASN A 398 17.59 -14.78 11.61
C ASN A 398 18.06 -13.37 12.05
N ASN A 399 17.15 -12.44 12.37
CA ASN A 399 17.46 -11.03 12.64
C ASN A 399 18.35 -10.39 11.55
N GLY A 400 18.08 -10.72 10.29
CA GLY A 400 18.88 -10.27 9.14
C GLY A 400 18.69 -8.81 8.74
N PHE A 401 17.92 -8.02 9.51
CA PHE A 401 17.65 -6.61 9.27
C PHE A 401 18.27 -5.78 10.40
N ILE A 402 19.26 -4.96 10.05
CA ILE A 402 19.99 -4.10 10.98
C ILE A 402 19.14 -2.88 11.37
N ASP A 403 18.48 -2.27 10.40
CA ASP A 403 17.63 -1.12 10.65
C ASP A 403 16.16 -1.54 10.90
N ARG A 404 15.54 -0.83 11.84
CA ARG A 404 14.16 -1.11 12.28
C ARG A 404 13.12 -0.83 11.19
N MET A 405 13.44 0.05 10.24
CA MET A 405 12.52 0.49 9.21
C MET A 405 12.34 -0.59 8.14
N SER A 406 13.43 -1.15 7.62
CA SER A 406 13.43 -2.29 6.70
C SER A 406 12.74 -3.50 7.32
N LYS A 407 12.97 -3.78 8.62
CA LYS A 407 12.28 -4.87 9.32
C LYS A 407 10.76 -4.67 9.31
N LYS A 408 10.29 -3.47 9.67
CA LYS A 408 8.85 -3.15 9.67
C LYS A 408 8.25 -3.21 8.26
N GLU A 409 8.98 -2.73 7.25
CA GLU A 409 8.53 -2.75 5.86
C GLU A 409 8.32 -4.19 5.37
N VAL A 410 9.22 -5.11 5.74
CA VAL A 410 9.09 -6.53 5.42
C VAL A 410 7.95 -7.18 6.20
N GLU A 411 7.82 -6.92 7.50
CA GLU A 411 6.68 -7.39 8.31
C GLU A 411 5.34 -6.91 7.74
N LEU A 412 5.29 -5.70 7.18
CA LEU A 412 4.12 -5.17 6.50
C LEU A 412 3.88 -5.88 5.17
N ALA A 413 4.89 -5.96 4.30
CA ALA A 413 4.75 -6.53 2.97
C ALA A 413 4.39 -8.02 2.99
N LEU A 414 4.74 -8.76 4.06
CA LEU A 414 4.33 -10.15 4.24
C LEU A 414 2.83 -10.31 4.53
N ARG A 415 2.14 -9.25 4.94
CA ARG A 415 0.67 -9.23 5.05
C ARG A 415 0.07 -9.12 3.66
N LYS A 416 -1.13 -9.69 3.49
CA LYS A 416 -1.89 -9.55 2.25
C LYS A 416 -2.32 -8.10 2.09
N PHE A 417 -2.01 -7.47 0.97
CA PHE A 417 -2.27 -6.03 0.77
C PHE A 417 -3.74 -5.64 0.98
N TYR A 418 -4.68 -6.52 0.66
CA TYR A 418 -6.13 -6.31 0.82
C TYR A 418 -6.65 -6.46 2.27
N THR A 419 -5.83 -6.93 3.22
CA THR A 419 -6.22 -7.01 4.64
C THR A 419 -5.78 -5.79 5.45
N ILE A 420 -5.12 -4.83 4.82
CA ILE A 420 -4.55 -3.64 5.46
C ILE A 420 -5.52 -2.47 5.27
N SER A 421 -5.83 -1.75 6.36
CA SER A 421 -6.51 -0.47 6.26
C SER A 421 -5.54 0.59 5.74
N ASP A 422 -5.76 1.07 4.52
CA ASP A 422 -4.95 2.13 3.89
C ASP A 422 -4.79 3.34 4.82
N LEU A 423 -5.81 3.70 5.60
CA LEU A 423 -5.76 4.86 6.51
C LEU A 423 -4.83 4.65 7.71
N ALA A 424 -4.88 3.47 8.33
CA ALA A 424 -3.99 3.14 9.43
C ALA A 424 -2.55 3.00 8.94
N GLU A 425 -2.35 2.49 7.73
CA GLU A 425 -1.02 2.40 7.13
C GLU A 425 -0.49 3.76 6.70
N ASN A 426 -1.31 4.60 6.08
CA ASN A 426 -0.96 5.99 5.77
C ASN A 426 -0.50 6.73 7.04
N ARG A 427 -1.21 6.53 8.16
CA ARG A 427 -0.82 7.08 9.47
C ARG A 427 0.55 6.57 9.93
N ARG A 428 0.83 5.28 9.77
CA ARG A 428 2.11 4.67 10.16
C ARG A 428 3.25 5.18 9.29
N CYS A 429 3.05 5.21 7.98
CA CYS A 429 3.99 5.76 7.01
C CYS A 429 4.29 7.24 7.29
N ILE A 430 3.28 8.06 7.61
CA ILE A 430 3.51 9.44 8.04
C ILE A 430 4.36 9.48 9.31
N LYS A 431 4.03 8.69 10.35
CA LYS A 431 4.81 8.65 11.60
C LYS A 431 6.24 8.16 11.42
N SER A 432 6.50 7.32 10.43
CA SER A 432 7.84 6.82 10.11
C SER A 432 8.54 7.59 9.00
N TYR A 433 7.91 8.66 8.49
CA TYR A 433 8.50 9.46 7.43
C TYR A 433 9.62 10.31 8.00
N GLU A 434 10.83 10.13 7.45
CA GLU A 434 11.98 10.92 7.82
C GLU A 434 12.37 11.84 6.64
N GLU A 435 12.35 13.16 6.86
CA GLU A 435 12.71 14.16 5.83
C GLU A 435 14.13 13.95 5.27
N ASN A 436 15.01 13.36 6.09
CA ASN A 436 16.40 13.07 5.75
C ASN A 436 16.65 11.57 5.48
N ASN A 437 15.57 10.82 5.20
CA ASN A 437 15.67 9.40 4.90
C ASN A 437 16.65 9.14 3.77
N PHE A 438 17.39 8.06 3.89
CA PHE A 438 18.40 7.66 2.91
C PHE A 438 18.12 6.24 2.43
N LYS A 439 18.62 5.94 1.25
CA LYS A 439 18.73 4.59 0.73
C LYS A 439 20.21 4.27 0.55
N ILE A 440 20.55 2.99 0.49
CA ILE A 440 21.94 2.57 0.32
C ILE A 440 22.08 1.63 -0.87
N LEU A 441 23.01 1.96 -1.77
CA LEU A 441 23.55 1.06 -2.79
C LEU A 441 25.04 0.89 -2.49
N LYS A 442 25.94 1.19 -3.42
CA LYS A 442 27.39 1.23 -3.16
C LYS A 442 27.81 2.44 -2.32
N ALA A 443 26.97 3.46 -2.34
CA ALA A 443 27.01 4.60 -1.43
C ALA A 443 25.59 4.92 -0.94
N ALA A 444 25.49 5.54 0.23
CA ALA A 444 24.23 6.08 0.72
C ALA A 444 23.83 7.32 -0.10
N TYR A 445 22.54 7.45 -0.39
CA TYR A 445 22.00 8.58 -1.13
C TYR A 445 20.65 9.03 -0.59
N ARG A 446 20.29 10.27 -0.90
CA ARG A 446 18.97 10.85 -0.64
C ARG A 446 18.27 11.23 -1.92
N SER A 447 16.95 11.29 -1.86
CA SER A 447 16.09 11.85 -2.89
C SER A 447 15.36 13.06 -2.30
N PRO A 448 15.92 14.28 -2.37
CA PRO A 448 15.31 15.47 -1.76
C PRO A 448 13.90 15.76 -2.28
N ASN A 449 13.59 15.36 -3.52
CA ASN A 449 12.27 15.50 -4.12
C ASN A 449 11.20 14.60 -3.49
N ILE A 450 11.61 13.50 -2.85
CA ILE A 450 10.75 12.46 -2.30
C ILE A 450 10.71 12.54 -0.78
N TYR A 451 11.87 12.76 -0.16
CA TYR A 451 12.04 12.94 1.27
C TYR A 451 12.33 14.41 1.55
N ASN A 452 11.29 15.17 1.91
CA ASN A 452 11.41 16.58 2.26
C ASN A 452 10.32 17.01 3.25
N LYS A 453 10.62 18.14 3.90
CA LYS A 453 9.77 18.78 4.89
C LYS A 453 8.41 19.20 4.37
N ASP A 454 8.32 19.67 3.13
CA ASP A 454 7.06 20.13 2.57
C ASP A 454 6.07 18.97 2.44
N LEU A 455 6.51 17.83 1.89
CA LEU A 455 5.68 16.63 1.78
C LEU A 455 5.29 16.07 3.15
N PHE A 456 6.20 16.09 4.13
CA PHE A 456 5.90 15.65 5.49
C PHE A 456 4.78 16.48 6.13
N ILE A 457 4.96 17.81 6.15
CA ILE A 457 3.98 18.74 6.73
C ILE A 457 2.65 18.67 5.97
N PHE A 458 2.70 18.57 4.64
CA PHE A 458 1.51 18.42 3.81
C PHE A 458 0.73 17.16 4.20
N SER A 459 1.41 16.04 4.39
CA SER A 459 0.80 14.76 4.75
C SER A 459 0.17 14.77 6.14
N ILE A 460 0.84 15.39 7.13
CA ILE A 460 0.27 15.59 8.48
C ILE A 460 -1.01 16.41 8.42
N ARG A 461 -0.94 17.60 7.81
CA ARG A 461 -2.10 18.50 7.71
C ARG A 461 -3.27 17.86 6.97
N ASN A 462 -2.97 17.14 5.90
CA ASN A 462 -3.97 16.41 5.13
C ASN A 462 -4.68 15.35 6.00
N PHE A 463 -3.93 14.59 6.78
CA PHE A 463 -4.48 13.59 7.69
C PHE A 463 -5.34 14.23 8.79
N GLU A 464 -4.88 15.32 9.39
CA GLU A 464 -5.63 16.06 10.43
C GLU A 464 -6.94 16.63 9.90
N LEU A 465 -6.94 17.18 8.67
CA LEU A 465 -8.16 17.67 8.01
C LEU A 465 -9.16 16.54 7.78
N CYS A 466 -8.71 15.39 7.26
CA CYS A 466 -9.55 14.22 7.10
C CYS A 466 -10.09 13.71 8.44
N GLN A 467 -9.25 13.65 9.47
CA GLN A 467 -9.66 13.22 10.81
C GLN A 467 -10.73 14.13 11.40
N ALA A 468 -10.57 15.45 11.30
CA ALA A 468 -11.56 16.42 11.77
C ALA A 468 -12.91 16.27 11.04
N GLN A 469 -12.88 16.05 9.73
CA GLN A 469 -14.08 15.77 8.95
C GLN A 469 -14.76 14.47 9.40
N HIS A 470 -13.98 13.39 9.59
CA HIS A 470 -14.53 12.12 10.05
C HIS A 470 -15.17 12.23 11.44
N GLN A 471 -14.58 13.02 12.34
CA GLN A 471 -15.17 13.31 13.65
C GLN A 471 -16.52 14.03 13.52
N GLU A 472 -16.62 15.04 12.63
CA GLU A 472 -17.88 15.76 12.40
C GLU A 472 -18.97 14.85 11.85
N GLU A 473 -18.65 14.04 10.85
CA GLU A 473 -19.55 13.05 10.25
C GLU A 473 -20.00 12.00 11.26
N LEU A 474 -19.08 11.51 12.11
CA LEU A 474 -19.43 10.58 13.18
C LEU A 474 -20.40 11.21 14.19
N GLN A 475 -20.29 12.51 14.49
CA GLN A 475 -21.27 13.22 15.32
C GLN A 475 -22.63 13.40 14.62
N GLN A 476 -22.66 13.55 13.29
CA GLN A 476 -23.91 13.54 12.53
C GLN A 476 -24.56 12.15 12.58
N PHE A 477 -23.77 11.10 12.44
CA PHE A 477 -24.24 9.71 12.48
C PHE A 477 -24.77 9.32 13.88
N LYS A 478 -24.08 9.76 14.95
CA LYS A 478 -24.56 9.60 16.34
C LYS A 478 -25.91 10.28 16.58
N ARG A 479 -26.07 11.54 16.12
CA ARG A 479 -27.35 12.25 16.23
C ARG A 479 -28.48 11.52 15.51
N TRP A 480 -28.21 11.03 14.30
CA TRP A 480 -29.18 10.18 13.59
C TRP A 480 -29.53 8.92 14.39
N PHE A 481 -28.56 8.25 15.02
CA PHE A 481 -28.86 7.09 15.87
C PHE A 481 -29.80 7.43 17.04
N GLU A 482 -29.57 8.56 17.69
CA GLU A 482 -30.37 9.06 18.83
C GLU A 482 -31.76 9.54 18.41
N ASP A 483 -31.87 10.33 17.34
CA ASP A 483 -33.13 10.89 16.84
C ASP A 483 -34.13 9.79 16.46
N TYR A 484 -33.61 8.67 15.98
CA TYR A 484 -34.39 7.49 15.59
C TYR A 484 -34.55 6.46 16.72
N ARG A 485 -33.95 6.73 17.89
CA ARG A 485 -34.00 5.90 19.09
C ARG A 485 -33.67 4.42 18.81
N LEU A 486 -32.61 4.22 18.04
CA LEU A 486 -32.12 2.90 17.62
C LEU A 486 -31.63 2.04 18.80
N ASP A 487 -31.29 2.67 19.92
CA ASP A 487 -31.00 2.03 21.20
C ASP A 487 -32.16 1.12 21.68
N GLN A 488 -33.41 1.52 21.42
CA GLN A 488 -34.58 0.70 21.78
C GLN A 488 -34.70 -0.61 20.98
N LEU A 489 -34.01 -0.71 19.85
CA LEU A 489 -33.97 -1.94 19.05
C LEU A 489 -32.90 -2.92 19.57
N GLY A 490 -32.23 -2.60 20.68
CA GLY A 490 -31.18 -3.43 21.29
C GLY A 490 -29.80 -3.21 20.69
N ILE A 491 -29.61 -2.15 19.90
CA ILE A 491 -28.34 -1.86 19.25
C ILE A 491 -27.39 -1.15 20.21
N ALA A 492 -26.21 -1.74 20.43
CA ALA A 492 -25.16 -1.13 21.23
C ALA A 492 -24.53 0.08 20.51
N GLU A 493 -24.21 1.14 21.26
CA GLU A 493 -23.56 2.36 20.72
C GLU A 493 -22.24 2.06 19.98
N ARG A 494 -21.56 0.98 20.36
CA ARG A 494 -20.33 0.52 19.69
C ARG A 494 -20.53 0.34 18.17
N TYR A 495 -21.68 -0.15 17.73
CA TYR A 495 -21.95 -0.36 16.30
C TYR A 495 -21.89 0.94 15.49
N ILE A 496 -22.14 2.11 16.11
CA ILE A 496 -21.99 3.40 15.44
C ILE A 496 -20.53 3.60 14.98
N HIS A 497 -19.57 3.27 15.83
CA HIS A 497 -18.15 3.42 15.52
C HIS A 497 -17.66 2.37 14.52
N ASP A 498 -18.07 1.11 14.70
CA ASP A 498 -17.65 0.01 13.84
C ASP A 498 -18.20 0.19 12.40
N THR A 499 -19.48 0.55 12.26
CA THR A 499 -20.12 0.78 10.95
C THR A 499 -19.65 2.06 10.26
N TYR A 500 -19.30 3.09 11.03
CA TYR A 500 -18.71 4.29 10.45
C TYR A 500 -17.25 4.07 10.01
N LEU A 501 -16.46 3.29 10.76
CA LEU A 501 -15.13 2.86 10.31
C LEU A 501 -15.19 2.07 9.00
N CYS A 502 -16.16 1.15 8.88
CA CYS A 502 -16.45 0.45 7.63
C CYS A 502 -16.63 1.43 6.47
N ALA A 503 -17.53 2.41 6.63
CA ALA A 503 -17.80 3.41 5.60
C ALA A 503 -16.56 4.22 5.21
N VAL A 504 -15.73 4.59 6.19
CA VAL A 504 -14.48 5.34 5.96
C VAL A 504 -13.42 4.52 5.22
N ILE A 505 -13.34 3.21 5.47
CA ILE A 505 -12.44 2.30 4.73
C ILE A 505 -12.95 2.08 3.29
N VAL A 506 -14.26 1.95 3.10
CA VAL A 506 -14.85 1.72 1.78
C VAL A 506 -14.88 2.99 0.92
N VAL A 507 -15.10 4.15 1.55
CA VAL A 507 -15.22 5.45 0.89
C VAL A 507 -14.27 6.49 1.53
N PRO A 508 -12.95 6.32 1.38
CA PRO A 508 -11.93 7.17 2.00
C PRO A 508 -11.84 8.59 1.40
N GLU A 509 -12.47 8.87 0.26
CA GLU A 509 -12.40 10.17 -0.41
C GLU A 509 -13.12 11.26 0.39
N PRO A 510 -12.44 12.27 0.95
CA PRO A 510 -13.07 13.23 1.87
C PRO A 510 -14.27 13.95 1.24
N GLU A 511 -14.27 14.19 -0.07
CA GLU A 511 -15.37 14.85 -0.78
C GLU A 511 -16.67 14.04 -0.80
N LEU A 512 -16.64 12.75 -0.47
CA LEU A 512 -17.77 11.81 -0.53
C LEU A 512 -18.43 11.57 0.85
N SER A 513 -18.62 12.64 1.61
CA SER A 513 -19.26 12.62 2.94
C SER A 513 -20.63 11.94 2.94
N ASP A 514 -21.51 12.34 2.02
CA ASP A 514 -22.86 11.77 1.94
C ASP A 514 -22.83 10.26 1.61
N ALA A 515 -21.85 9.81 0.81
CA ALA A 515 -21.69 8.40 0.49
C ALA A 515 -21.26 7.60 1.73
N ARG A 516 -20.31 8.12 2.52
CA ARG A 516 -19.92 7.50 3.81
C ARG A 516 -21.08 7.40 4.78
N LEU A 517 -21.82 8.49 4.96
CA LEU A 517 -22.97 8.51 5.88
C LEU A 517 -24.08 7.56 5.42
N LEU A 518 -24.38 7.49 4.12
CA LEU A 518 -25.28 6.48 3.58
C LEU A 518 -24.77 5.08 3.88
N TYR A 519 -23.50 4.79 3.57
CA TYR A 519 -22.92 3.46 3.73
C TYR A 519 -23.03 3.01 5.20
N ALA A 520 -22.63 3.86 6.15
CA ALA A 520 -22.72 3.59 7.58
C ALA A 520 -24.17 3.34 8.04
N LYS A 521 -25.13 4.19 7.62
CA LYS A 521 -26.56 4.03 7.92
C LYS A 521 -27.10 2.70 7.39
N TYR A 522 -26.80 2.37 6.13
CA TYR A 522 -27.27 1.13 5.49
C TYR A 522 -26.69 -0.13 6.16
N VAL A 523 -25.39 -0.10 6.47
CA VAL A 523 -24.70 -1.17 7.19
C VAL A 523 -25.33 -1.40 8.58
N LEU A 524 -25.66 -0.33 9.30
CA LEU A 524 -26.34 -0.43 10.60
C LEU A 524 -27.78 -0.94 10.47
N LEU A 525 -28.55 -0.44 9.50
CA LEU A 525 -29.91 -0.88 9.21
C LEU A 525 -29.95 -2.36 8.83
N LEU A 526 -29.00 -2.82 8.02
CA LEU A 526 -28.86 -4.23 7.66
C LEU A 526 -28.63 -5.10 8.91
N THR A 527 -27.74 -4.66 9.81
CA THR A 527 -27.48 -5.35 11.08
C THR A 527 -28.75 -5.46 11.94
N ILE A 528 -29.57 -4.41 11.97
CA ILE A 528 -30.84 -4.43 12.69
C ILE A 528 -31.80 -5.44 12.08
N VAL A 529 -31.94 -5.47 10.75
CA VAL A 529 -32.84 -6.40 10.04
C VAL A 529 -32.41 -7.85 10.25
N ASP A 530 -31.11 -8.13 10.12
CA ASP A 530 -30.49 -9.43 10.37
C ASP A 530 -30.89 -9.98 11.75
N ASP A 531 -30.62 -9.20 12.80
CA ASP A 531 -30.98 -9.57 14.17
C ASP A 531 -32.50 -9.83 14.31
N GLN A 532 -33.36 -9.00 13.67
CA GLN A 532 -34.80 -9.21 13.71
C GLN A 532 -35.19 -10.55 13.10
N PHE A 533 -34.72 -10.87 11.90
CA PHE A 533 -35.13 -12.06 11.17
C PHE A 533 -34.54 -13.34 11.79
N ASP A 534 -33.33 -13.28 12.33
CA ASP A 534 -32.67 -14.43 12.94
C ASP A 534 -33.23 -14.81 14.31
N SER A 535 -33.37 -13.84 15.22
CA SER A 535 -33.44 -14.13 16.65
C SER A 535 -34.69 -13.60 17.34
N PHE A 536 -35.42 -12.64 16.74
CA PHE A 536 -36.39 -11.87 17.52
C PHE A 536 -37.80 -11.72 16.93
N ALA A 537 -37.97 -11.76 15.61
CA ALA A 537 -39.27 -11.61 14.99
C ALA A 537 -39.97 -12.97 14.83
N SER A 538 -41.27 -13.00 15.11
CA SER A 538 -42.13 -14.10 14.66
C SER A 538 -42.26 -14.09 13.13
N THR A 539 -42.64 -15.22 12.53
CA THR A 539 -42.86 -15.29 11.07
C THR A 539 -43.91 -14.28 10.61
N ASP A 540 -44.94 -14.05 11.42
CA ASP A 540 -45.98 -13.04 11.15
C ASP A 540 -45.43 -11.60 11.17
N GLU A 541 -44.47 -11.31 12.05
CA GLU A 541 -43.80 -10.01 12.09
C GLU A 541 -42.89 -9.82 10.88
N CYS A 542 -42.14 -10.84 10.45
CA CYS A 542 -41.36 -10.80 9.22
C CYS A 542 -42.24 -10.57 7.98
N LEU A 543 -43.37 -11.28 7.87
CA LEU A 543 -44.34 -11.08 6.79
C LEU A 543 -44.92 -9.67 6.81
N ASN A 544 -45.21 -9.13 7.99
CA ASN A 544 -45.69 -7.75 8.13
C ASN A 544 -44.62 -6.74 7.70
N ILE A 545 -43.33 -6.95 8.01
CA ILE A 545 -42.24 -6.12 7.51
C ILE A 545 -42.19 -6.16 5.98
N ILE A 546 -42.29 -7.35 5.37
CA ILE A 546 -42.30 -7.48 3.91
C ILE A 546 -43.48 -6.72 3.29
N GLU A 547 -44.68 -6.88 3.83
CA GLU A 547 -45.89 -6.18 3.32
C GLU A 547 -45.76 -4.66 3.47
N LEU A 548 -45.18 -4.18 4.58
CA LEU A 548 -44.91 -2.76 4.79
C LEU A 548 -43.90 -2.20 3.78
N VAL A 549 -42.87 -2.98 3.42
CA VAL A 549 -41.89 -2.59 2.38
C VAL A 549 -42.51 -2.62 0.99
N GLU A 550 -43.31 -3.64 0.69
CA GLU A 550 -43.99 -3.82 -0.60
C GLU A 550 -45.05 -2.73 -0.85
N ARG A 551 -45.77 -2.31 0.19
CA ARG A 551 -46.76 -1.23 0.14
C ARG A 551 -46.21 0.08 0.68
N TRP A 552 -45.00 0.44 0.26
CA TRP A 552 -44.23 1.56 0.83
C TRP A 552 -45.00 2.88 0.94
N ASP A 553 -45.76 3.28 -0.08
CA ASP A 553 -46.51 4.56 -0.05
C ASP A 553 -47.89 4.44 0.63
N ASP A 554 -48.34 3.22 0.95
CA ASP A 554 -49.63 2.90 1.59
C ASP A 554 -49.45 2.03 2.86
N TYR A 555 -48.28 2.14 3.50
CA TYR A 555 -47.93 1.33 4.66
C TYR A 555 -48.89 1.54 5.85
N ALA A 556 -49.53 2.72 5.91
CA ALA A 556 -50.48 3.07 6.96
C ALA A 556 -51.73 2.18 6.97
N SER A 557 -52.16 1.65 5.80
CA SER A 557 -53.31 0.74 5.72
C SER A 557 -52.98 -0.71 6.07
N VAL A 558 -51.69 -1.09 6.05
CA VAL A 558 -51.19 -2.40 6.48
C VAL A 558 -51.22 -2.51 8.01
N GLY A 559 -50.77 -1.46 8.70
CA GLY A 559 -50.61 -1.46 10.16
C GLY A 559 -49.41 -2.30 10.64
N TYR A 560 -49.18 -2.28 11.95
CA TYR A 560 -48.02 -2.92 12.57
C TYR A 560 -48.44 -4.09 13.46
N LYS A 561 -47.77 -5.24 13.31
CA LYS A 561 -48.01 -6.44 14.13
C LYS A 561 -47.49 -6.30 15.57
N SER A 562 -46.47 -5.48 15.80
CA SER A 562 -45.95 -5.20 17.13
C SER A 562 -45.34 -3.79 17.20
N GLU A 563 -45.15 -3.29 18.43
CA GLU A 563 -44.45 -2.01 18.63
C GLU A 563 -43.01 -2.09 18.13
N LYS A 564 -42.38 -3.28 18.18
CA LYS A 564 -41.02 -3.48 17.66
C LYS A 564 -40.97 -3.31 16.15
N VAL A 565 -41.89 -3.95 15.41
CA VAL A 565 -42.03 -3.77 13.95
C VAL A 565 -42.31 -2.30 13.61
N LYS A 566 -43.15 -1.63 14.39
CA LYS A 566 -43.44 -0.20 14.21
C LYS A 566 -42.19 0.66 14.36
N VAL A 567 -41.40 0.47 15.42
CA VAL A 567 -40.15 1.24 15.64
C VAL A 567 -39.14 0.97 14.53
N PHE A 568 -38.94 -0.31 14.19
CA PHE A 568 -38.04 -0.72 13.11
C PHE A 568 -38.45 -0.12 11.76
N PHE A 569 -39.69 -0.38 11.30
CA PHE A 569 -40.16 0.10 10.01
C PHE A 569 -40.21 1.61 9.94
N SER A 570 -40.64 2.30 11.01
CA SER A 570 -40.64 3.77 11.04
C SER A 570 -39.23 4.35 10.86
N THR A 571 -38.22 3.65 11.38
CA THR A 571 -36.81 4.05 11.24
C THR A 571 -36.29 3.79 9.84
N LEU A 572 -36.55 2.60 9.31
CA LEU A 572 -36.23 2.24 7.93
C LEU A 572 -36.88 3.22 6.95
N TYR A 573 -38.18 3.46 7.09
CA TYR A 573 -38.99 4.33 6.23
C TYR A 573 -38.39 5.72 6.11
N LYS A 574 -38.28 6.41 7.24
CA LYS A 574 -37.77 7.77 7.29
C LYS A 574 -36.31 7.88 6.83
N SER A 575 -35.47 6.90 7.16
CA SER A 575 -34.06 6.89 6.73
C SER A 575 -33.94 6.70 5.22
N ILE A 576 -34.73 5.80 4.62
CA ILE A 576 -34.74 5.59 3.17
C ILE A 576 -35.32 6.81 2.47
N GLU A 577 -36.41 7.41 2.95
CA GLU A 577 -36.98 8.64 2.34
C GLU A 577 -35.97 9.81 2.33
N GLU A 578 -35.23 10.00 3.43
CA GLU A 578 -34.15 10.99 3.51
C GLU A 578 -33.06 10.72 2.45
N LEU A 579 -32.57 9.48 2.38
CA LEU A 579 -31.47 9.10 1.50
C LEU A 579 -31.90 9.08 0.02
N VAL A 580 -33.11 8.63 -0.29
CA VAL A 580 -33.72 8.73 -1.63
C VAL A 580 -33.76 10.19 -2.06
N THR A 581 -34.27 11.10 -1.22
CA THR A 581 -34.33 12.53 -1.55
C THR A 581 -32.95 13.08 -1.92
N ILE A 582 -31.91 12.75 -1.16
CA ILE A 582 -30.53 13.19 -1.44
C ILE A 582 -30.02 12.57 -2.75
N ALA A 583 -30.24 11.27 -2.94
CA ALA A 583 -29.83 10.55 -4.13
C ALA A 583 -30.50 11.09 -5.40
N GLU A 584 -31.78 11.43 -5.33
CA GLU A 584 -32.55 12.01 -6.43
C GLU A 584 -32.01 13.37 -6.84
N ILE A 585 -31.63 14.21 -5.88
CA ILE A 585 -30.96 15.49 -6.16
C ILE A 585 -29.60 15.24 -6.84
N LYS A 586 -28.80 14.33 -6.29
CA LYS A 586 -27.46 14.01 -6.83
C LYS A 586 -27.51 13.39 -8.21
N GLN A 587 -28.50 12.54 -8.50
CA GLN A 587 -28.67 11.85 -9.78
C GLN A 587 -29.52 12.62 -10.78
N GLY A 588 -30.39 13.53 -10.33
CA GLY A 588 -31.30 14.29 -11.19
C GLY A 588 -32.44 13.44 -11.77
N ARG A 589 -32.72 12.29 -11.17
CA ARG A 589 -33.78 11.35 -11.53
C ARG A 589 -34.25 10.61 -10.28
N SER A 590 -35.45 10.03 -10.33
CA SER A 590 -35.88 9.16 -9.24
C SER A 590 -35.02 7.91 -9.16
N VAL A 591 -34.68 7.51 -7.94
CA VAL A 591 -33.98 6.25 -7.62
C VAL A 591 -34.76 5.44 -6.58
N LYS A 592 -35.94 5.91 -6.16
CA LYS A 592 -36.75 5.34 -5.08
C LYS A 592 -37.09 3.88 -5.35
N ASN A 593 -37.66 3.59 -6.52
CA ASN A 593 -38.09 2.25 -6.88
C ASN A 593 -36.95 1.23 -6.86
N HIS A 594 -35.79 1.58 -7.42
CA HIS A 594 -34.64 0.68 -7.40
C HIS A 594 -34.17 0.40 -5.96
N GLN A 595 -34.08 1.42 -5.09
CA GLN A 595 -33.73 1.21 -3.68
C GLN A 595 -34.74 0.31 -2.95
N LEU A 596 -36.04 0.56 -3.14
CA LEU A 596 -37.10 -0.23 -2.52
C LEU A 596 -37.10 -1.68 -3.02
N ASN A 597 -36.84 -1.90 -4.31
CA ASN A 597 -36.73 -3.24 -4.88
C ASN A 597 -35.57 -4.03 -4.25
N LEU A 598 -34.41 -3.39 -4.03
CA LEU A 598 -33.26 -4.02 -3.37
C LEU A 598 -33.58 -4.38 -1.91
N TRP A 599 -34.25 -3.51 -1.17
CA TRP A 599 -34.70 -3.81 0.19
C TRP A 599 -35.74 -4.92 0.23
N LEU A 600 -36.70 -4.92 -0.70
CA LEU A 600 -37.74 -5.94 -0.80
C LEU A 600 -37.16 -7.31 -1.13
N GLU A 601 -36.20 -7.37 -2.06
CA GLU A 601 -35.46 -8.59 -2.38
C GLU A 601 -34.73 -9.13 -1.14
N LEU A 602 -34.00 -8.26 -0.43
CA LEU A 602 -33.29 -8.60 0.80
C LEU A 602 -34.21 -9.27 1.83
N VAL A 603 -35.30 -8.61 2.22
CA VAL A 603 -36.19 -9.11 3.29
C VAL A 603 -36.97 -10.36 2.89
N LYS A 604 -37.32 -10.51 1.60
CA LYS A 604 -37.96 -11.72 1.07
C LYS A 604 -37.01 -12.91 1.15
N LEU A 605 -35.74 -12.72 0.79
CA LEU A 605 -34.74 -13.78 0.87
C LEU A 605 -34.37 -14.13 2.31
N MET A 606 -34.25 -13.14 3.22
CA MET A 606 -34.06 -13.43 4.65
C MET A 606 -35.20 -14.26 5.25
N LEU A 607 -36.45 -14.00 4.86
CA LEU A 607 -37.57 -14.85 5.28
C LEU A 607 -37.46 -16.26 4.70
N MET A 608 -37.05 -16.38 3.44
CA MET A 608 -36.86 -17.67 2.79
C MET A 608 -35.78 -18.49 3.50
N GLU A 609 -34.60 -17.93 3.79
CA GLU A 609 -33.53 -18.59 4.54
C GLU A 609 -34.05 -19.13 5.88
N ARG A 610 -34.78 -18.30 6.62
CA ARG A 610 -35.37 -18.67 7.90
C ARG A 610 -36.40 -19.79 7.79
N VAL A 611 -37.32 -19.69 6.83
CA VAL A 611 -38.47 -20.59 6.72
C VAL A 611 -38.12 -21.89 6.02
N GLU A 612 -37.16 -21.90 5.10
CA GLU A 612 -36.79 -23.06 4.31
C GLU A 612 -35.56 -23.77 4.87
N TRP A 613 -34.51 -23.03 5.27
CA TRP A 613 -33.24 -23.61 5.68
C TRP A 613 -33.13 -23.77 7.20
N PHE A 614 -33.38 -22.71 7.97
CA PHE A 614 -33.27 -22.79 9.44
C PHE A 614 -34.37 -23.61 10.09
N SER A 615 -35.51 -23.80 9.43
CA SER A 615 -36.55 -24.73 9.88
C SER A 615 -36.26 -26.20 9.52
N GLY A 616 -35.19 -26.47 8.77
CA GLY A 616 -34.78 -27.81 8.33
C GLY A 616 -35.65 -28.42 7.24
N LYS A 617 -36.51 -27.64 6.56
CA LYS A 617 -37.37 -28.14 5.48
C LYS A 617 -36.60 -28.51 4.22
N THR A 618 -35.61 -27.72 3.86
CA THR A 618 -34.79 -27.92 2.67
C THR A 618 -33.31 -27.69 2.98
N ILE A 619 -32.45 -28.39 2.24
CA ILE A 619 -30.99 -28.21 2.29
C ILE A 619 -30.60 -27.56 0.97
N PRO A 620 -30.05 -26.33 0.96
CA PRO A 620 -29.67 -25.67 -0.27
C PRO A 620 -28.45 -26.34 -0.90
N SER A 621 -28.33 -26.19 -2.22
CA SER A 621 -27.05 -26.42 -2.89
C SER A 621 -26.03 -25.36 -2.47
N ILE A 622 -24.72 -25.62 -2.63
CA ILE A 622 -23.68 -24.63 -2.31
C ILE A 622 -23.88 -23.34 -3.12
N GLU A 623 -24.28 -23.47 -4.39
CA GLU A 623 -24.46 -22.29 -5.24
C GLU A 623 -25.71 -21.49 -4.90
N GLU A 624 -26.81 -22.17 -4.59
CA GLU A 624 -28.01 -21.51 -4.08
C GLU A 624 -27.73 -20.81 -2.75
N TYR A 625 -27.03 -21.48 -1.83
CA TYR A 625 -26.60 -20.90 -0.56
C TYR A 625 -25.78 -19.63 -0.79
N LEU A 626 -24.71 -19.71 -1.58
CA LEU A 626 -23.83 -18.56 -1.84
C LEU A 626 -24.56 -17.40 -2.53
N TYR A 627 -25.47 -17.68 -3.47
CA TYR A 627 -26.24 -16.64 -4.15
C TYR A 627 -27.16 -15.88 -3.19
N VAL A 628 -28.00 -16.61 -2.45
CA VAL A 628 -28.99 -16.00 -1.55
C VAL A 628 -28.28 -15.30 -0.40
N THR A 629 -27.32 -15.96 0.24
CA THR A 629 -26.62 -15.39 1.41
C THR A 629 -25.77 -14.18 1.04
N SER A 630 -25.28 -14.09 -0.20
CA SER A 630 -24.63 -12.87 -0.69
C SER A 630 -25.60 -11.68 -0.71
N ILE A 631 -26.85 -11.92 -1.09
CA ILE A 631 -27.88 -10.88 -1.13
C ILE A 631 -28.30 -10.51 0.29
N THR A 632 -28.58 -11.48 1.16
CA THR A 632 -28.98 -11.26 2.56
C THR A 632 -27.86 -10.64 3.40
N PHE A 633 -26.59 -10.83 3.02
CA PHE A 633 -25.45 -10.10 3.57
C PHE A 633 -25.35 -8.64 3.08
N GLY A 634 -26.25 -8.19 2.20
CA GLY A 634 -26.31 -6.82 1.70
C GLY A 634 -25.26 -6.46 0.65
N ALA A 635 -24.55 -7.44 0.08
CA ALA A 635 -23.49 -7.22 -0.91
C ALA A 635 -24.01 -6.62 -2.24
N ARG A 636 -25.32 -6.75 -2.49
CA ARG A 636 -26.00 -6.05 -3.58
C ARG A 636 -26.55 -4.70 -3.13
N LEU A 637 -27.31 -4.69 -2.04
CA LEU A 637 -28.00 -3.51 -1.53
C LEU A 637 -27.03 -2.33 -1.29
N ILE A 638 -25.98 -2.53 -0.50
CA ILE A 638 -25.15 -1.42 0.00
C ILE A 638 -24.25 -0.84 -1.10
N PRO A 639 -23.49 -1.65 -1.86
CA PRO A 639 -22.66 -1.12 -2.93
C PRO A 639 -23.46 -0.44 -4.05
N LEU A 640 -24.65 -0.95 -4.41
CA LEU A 640 -25.48 -0.34 -5.46
C LEU A 640 -26.08 1.00 -5.04
N THR A 641 -26.61 1.12 -3.82
CA THR A 641 -27.16 2.41 -3.37
C THR A 641 -26.06 3.45 -3.17
N THR A 642 -24.85 3.03 -2.80
CA THR A 642 -23.67 3.90 -2.71
C THR A 642 -23.31 4.55 -4.04
N GLN A 643 -23.56 3.89 -5.18
CA GLN A 643 -23.27 4.43 -6.51
C GLN A 643 -23.91 5.81 -6.75
N TYR A 644 -25.08 6.06 -6.16
CA TYR A 644 -25.79 7.34 -6.32
C TYR A 644 -25.09 8.53 -5.66
N PHE A 645 -24.10 8.27 -4.80
CA PHE A 645 -23.46 9.27 -3.96
C PHE A 645 -22.00 9.55 -4.35
N LEU A 646 -21.48 8.90 -5.39
CA LEU A 646 -20.06 8.99 -5.81
C LEU A 646 -19.71 10.24 -6.64
N GLY A 647 -20.60 11.24 -6.70
CA GLY A 647 -20.38 12.48 -7.46
C GLY A 647 -20.43 12.33 -8.98
N ILE A 648 -20.89 11.17 -9.47
CA ILE A 648 -21.08 10.84 -10.88
C ILE A 648 -22.55 10.54 -11.16
N LYS A 649 -22.96 10.73 -12.42
CA LYS A 649 -24.28 10.32 -12.89
C LYS A 649 -24.21 8.88 -13.38
N ILE A 650 -25.11 8.03 -12.90
CA ILE A 650 -25.19 6.62 -13.31
C ILE A 650 -26.59 6.29 -13.82
N SER A 651 -26.66 5.68 -15.00
CA SER A 651 -27.92 5.22 -15.59
C SER A 651 -28.40 3.94 -14.93
N GLU A 652 -29.68 3.64 -15.10
CA GLU A 652 -30.28 2.39 -14.62
C GLU A 652 -29.72 1.18 -15.38
N ASP A 653 -29.59 1.29 -16.71
CA ASP A 653 -28.99 0.24 -17.56
C ASP A 653 -27.59 -0.19 -17.10
N ILE A 654 -26.78 0.74 -16.59
CA ILE A 654 -25.44 0.41 -16.05
C ILE A 654 -25.57 -0.39 -14.75
N LEU A 655 -26.49 0.00 -13.85
CA LEU A 655 -26.72 -0.70 -12.58
C LEU A 655 -27.32 -2.09 -12.76
N GLU A 656 -28.00 -2.33 -13.88
CA GLU A 656 -28.56 -3.64 -14.26
C GLU A 656 -27.64 -4.47 -15.16
N SER A 657 -26.44 -3.98 -15.46
CA SER A 657 -25.51 -4.66 -16.35
C SER A 657 -24.91 -5.93 -15.75
N ASP A 658 -24.55 -6.88 -16.63
CA ASP A 658 -23.84 -8.11 -16.24
C ASP A 658 -22.52 -7.84 -15.50
N GLU A 659 -21.86 -6.71 -15.78
CA GLU A 659 -20.63 -6.31 -15.10
C GLU A 659 -20.88 -5.98 -13.63
N ILE A 660 -21.95 -5.23 -13.34
CA ILE A 660 -22.38 -4.95 -11.97
C ILE A 660 -22.84 -6.23 -11.27
N TYR A 661 -23.60 -7.09 -11.96
CA TYR A 661 -24.02 -8.37 -11.40
C TYR A 661 -22.81 -9.23 -10.98
N GLY A 662 -21.79 -9.32 -11.84
CA GLY A 662 -20.56 -10.05 -11.52
C GLY A 662 -19.82 -9.45 -10.31
N LEU A 663 -19.71 -8.12 -10.23
CA LEU A 663 -19.10 -7.44 -9.08
C LEU A 663 -19.85 -7.71 -7.78
N CYS A 664 -21.18 -7.62 -7.79
CA CYS A 664 -22.03 -7.97 -6.65
C CYS A 664 -21.82 -9.43 -6.21
N ASN A 665 -21.83 -10.36 -7.17
CA ASN A 665 -21.69 -11.78 -6.90
C ASN A 665 -20.32 -12.13 -6.30
N CYS A 666 -19.22 -11.66 -6.90
CA CYS A 666 -17.88 -11.92 -6.36
C CYS A 666 -17.68 -11.27 -4.99
N THR A 667 -18.13 -10.03 -4.81
CA THR A 667 -18.04 -9.31 -3.52
C THR A 667 -18.84 -10.05 -2.44
N GLY A 668 -20.08 -10.45 -2.74
CA GLY A 668 -20.95 -11.17 -1.81
C GLY A 668 -20.39 -12.52 -1.38
N ARG A 669 -19.86 -13.29 -2.34
CA ARG A 669 -19.19 -14.56 -2.04
C ARG A 669 -17.99 -14.39 -1.14
N VAL A 670 -17.14 -13.38 -1.40
CA VAL A 670 -15.97 -13.09 -0.53
C VAL A 670 -16.45 -12.74 0.89
N LEU A 671 -17.39 -11.80 1.02
CA LEU A 671 -17.97 -11.39 2.31
C LEU A 671 -18.52 -12.59 3.11
N ARG A 672 -19.38 -13.40 2.49
CA ARG A 672 -20.05 -14.53 3.13
C ARG A 672 -19.07 -15.63 3.52
N ILE A 673 -18.15 -16.00 2.62
CA ILE A 673 -17.19 -17.08 2.89
C ILE A 673 -16.27 -16.69 4.05
N LEU A 674 -15.82 -15.43 4.10
CA LEU A 674 -15.02 -14.94 5.21
C LEU A 674 -15.78 -15.01 6.54
N ASN A 675 -17.06 -14.62 6.54
CA ASN A 675 -17.89 -14.72 7.74
C ASN A 675 -18.10 -16.19 8.18
N ASP A 676 -18.43 -17.10 7.24
CA ASP A 676 -18.60 -18.55 7.52
C ASP A 676 -17.32 -19.19 8.09
N LEU A 677 -16.15 -18.84 7.55
CA LEU A 677 -14.88 -19.37 8.04
C LEU A 677 -14.60 -18.94 9.48
N GLN A 678 -14.90 -17.69 9.81
CA GLN A 678 -14.68 -17.14 11.15
C GLN A 678 -15.60 -17.76 12.20
N ASP A 679 -16.89 -17.93 11.88
CA ASP A 679 -17.91 -18.38 12.82
C ASP A 679 -18.13 -19.91 12.81
N SER A 680 -17.41 -20.63 11.94
CA SER A 680 -17.50 -22.09 11.71
C SER A 680 -17.67 -22.93 12.98
N LYS A 681 -16.80 -22.76 13.98
CA LYS A 681 -16.85 -23.54 15.23
C LYS A 681 -18.05 -23.24 16.13
N LYS A 682 -18.60 -22.02 16.05
CA LYS A 682 -19.77 -21.60 16.83
C LYS A 682 -21.04 -22.08 16.13
N GLU A 683 -21.12 -21.88 14.82
CA GLU A 683 -22.28 -22.23 13.99
C GLU A 683 -22.48 -23.74 13.87
N GLN A 684 -21.39 -24.52 13.87
CA GLN A 684 -21.46 -25.98 14.01
C GLN A 684 -22.11 -26.44 15.33
N LYS A 685 -21.99 -25.68 16.42
CA LYS A 685 -22.64 -26.01 17.71
C LYS A 685 -24.10 -25.60 17.76
N GLU A 686 -24.51 -24.68 16.89
CA GLU A 686 -25.86 -24.14 16.79
C GLU A 686 -26.65 -24.80 15.63
N ASP A 687 -26.15 -25.89 15.04
CA ASP A 687 -26.72 -26.60 13.88
C ASP A 687 -27.10 -25.66 12.70
N SER A 688 -26.34 -24.59 12.51
CA SER A 688 -26.62 -23.58 11.48
C SER A 688 -26.19 -24.05 10.08
N VAL A 689 -26.95 -23.63 9.06
CA VAL A 689 -26.64 -23.93 7.65
C VAL A 689 -25.57 -22.95 7.16
N THR A 690 -24.37 -23.45 6.86
CA THR A 690 -23.21 -22.66 6.41
C THR A 690 -22.49 -23.39 5.28
N ILE A 691 -21.61 -22.73 4.53
CA ILE A 691 -20.83 -23.43 3.49
C ILE A 691 -19.97 -24.56 4.09
N VAL A 692 -19.48 -24.39 5.31
CA VAL A 692 -18.71 -25.40 6.06
C VAL A 692 -19.59 -26.61 6.36
N THR A 693 -20.76 -26.39 6.97
CA THR A 693 -21.65 -27.51 7.35
C THR A 693 -22.26 -28.20 6.13
N LEU A 694 -22.46 -27.48 5.02
CA LEU A 694 -22.90 -28.07 3.74
C LEU A 694 -21.82 -28.98 3.13
N LEU A 695 -20.55 -28.55 3.09
CA LEU A 695 -19.46 -29.35 2.54
C LEU A 695 -19.15 -30.57 3.40
N MET A 696 -19.15 -30.41 4.73
CA MET A 696 -18.89 -31.49 5.70
C MET A 696 -19.87 -32.67 5.59
N LYS A 697 -21.01 -32.51 4.91
CA LYS A 697 -21.91 -33.64 4.59
C LYS A 697 -21.28 -34.66 3.62
N SER A 698 -20.22 -34.28 2.92
CA SER A 698 -19.59 -35.09 1.86
C SER A 698 -18.07 -35.28 2.02
N MET A 699 -17.43 -34.54 2.94
CA MET A 699 -15.98 -34.56 3.15
C MET A 699 -15.61 -34.20 4.60
N SER A 700 -14.34 -34.35 4.97
CA SER A 700 -13.85 -33.92 6.29
C SER A 700 -13.90 -32.39 6.47
N GLU A 701 -13.81 -31.92 7.71
CA GLU A 701 -13.75 -30.48 8.02
C GLU A 701 -12.51 -29.83 7.39
N GLU A 702 -11.35 -30.49 7.46
CA GLU A 702 -10.11 -30.01 6.86
C GLU A 702 -10.22 -29.87 5.34
N GLU A 703 -10.77 -30.88 4.66
CA GLU A 703 -11.03 -30.84 3.22
C GLU A 703 -12.03 -29.74 2.84
N ALA A 704 -13.09 -29.58 3.63
CA ALA A 704 -14.06 -28.52 3.45
C ALA A 704 -13.40 -27.13 3.57
N ILE A 705 -12.62 -26.89 4.62
CA ILE A 705 -11.92 -25.62 4.84
C ILE A 705 -10.94 -25.31 3.71
N MET A 706 -10.19 -26.31 3.23
CA MET A 706 -9.28 -26.12 2.08
C MET A 706 -10.05 -25.71 0.82
N LYS A 707 -11.11 -26.44 0.48
CA LYS A 707 -11.95 -26.13 -0.67
C LYS A 707 -12.62 -24.76 -0.57
N ILE A 708 -13.07 -24.36 0.62
CA ILE A 708 -13.65 -23.03 0.86
C ILE A 708 -12.60 -21.93 0.64
N LYS A 709 -11.35 -22.13 1.10
CA LYS A 709 -10.25 -21.17 0.89
C LYS A 709 -9.89 -21.04 -0.60
N GLU A 710 -9.94 -22.12 -1.36
CA GLU A 710 -9.76 -22.08 -2.82
C GLU A 710 -10.88 -21.27 -3.50
N ILE A 711 -12.15 -21.52 -3.14
CA ILE A 711 -13.29 -20.75 -3.66
C ILE A 711 -13.17 -19.27 -3.29
N LEU A 712 -12.76 -18.96 -2.06
CA LEU A 712 -12.53 -17.59 -1.59
C LEU A 712 -11.47 -16.88 -2.44
N GLU A 713 -10.31 -17.50 -2.63
CA GLU A 713 -9.21 -16.92 -3.41
C GLU A 713 -9.62 -16.73 -4.87
N MET A 714 -10.36 -17.68 -5.45
CA MET A 714 -10.89 -17.56 -6.81
C MET A 714 -11.83 -16.37 -6.97
N ASN A 715 -12.78 -16.19 -6.07
CA ASN A 715 -13.70 -15.04 -6.13
C ASN A 715 -12.99 -13.72 -5.84
N ARG A 716 -11.97 -13.70 -4.98
CA ARG A 716 -11.16 -12.51 -4.70
C ARG A 716 -10.35 -12.09 -5.94
N ARG A 717 -9.69 -13.03 -6.61
CA ARG A 717 -8.92 -12.76 -7.84
C ARG A 717 -9.81 -12.31 -8.97
N GLU A 718 -10.96 -12.96 -9.16
CA GLU A 718 -11.93 -12.55 -10.18
C GLU A 718 -12.47 -11.14 -9.89
N LEU A 719 -12.79 -10.82 -8.63
CA LEU A 719 -13.20 -9.46 -8.25
C LEU A 719 -12.10 -8.44 -8.57
N LEU A 720 -10.86 -8.72 -8.17
CA LEU A 720 -9.72 -7.83 -8.45
C LEU A 720 -9.49 -7.68 -9.96
N LYS A 721 -9.62 -8.76 -10.73
CA LYS A 721 -9.55 -8.75 -12.19
C LYS A 721 -10.60 -7.83 -12.81
N MET A 722 -11.86 -7.94 -12.39
CA MET A 722 -12.95 -7.08 -12.87
C MET A 722 -12.72 -5.60 -12.55
N VAL A 723 -12.04 -5.31 -11.43
CA VAL A 723 -11.72 -3.96 -10.97
C VAL A 723 -10.52 -3.39 -11.72
N LEU A 724 -9.47 -4.19 -11.93
CA LEU A 724 -8.21 -3.72 -12.53
C LEU A 724 -8.20 -3.76 -14.05
N VAL A 725 -8.89 -4.72 -14.67
CA VAL A 725 -8.91 -4.91 -16.13
C VAL A 725 -10.08 -4.15 -16.73
N GLN A 726 -9.77 -3.15 -17.56
CA GLN A 726 -10.80 -2.41 -18.28
C GLN A 726 -11.45 -3.27 -19.37
N LYS A 727 -12.69 -3.72 -19.11
CA LYS A 727 -13.49 -4.40 -20.12
C LYS A 727 -13.78 -3.45 -21.28
N LYS A 728 -13.39 -3.84 -22.50
CA LYS A 728 -13.62 -3.05 -23.71
C LYS A 728 -15.10 -2.74 -23.86
N GLY A 729 -15.45 -1.45 -23.93
CA GLY A 729 -16.83 -0.98 -24.04
C GLY A 729 -17.58 -0.88 -22.71
N SER A 730 -16.95 -1.15 -21.56
CA SER A 730 -17.54 -0.86 -20.25
C SER A 730 -17.84 0.63 -20.13
N GLN A 731 -19.03 0.94 -19.63
CA GLN A 731 -19.46 2.30 -19.29
C GLN A 731 -19.38 2.56 -17.79
N LEU A 732 -18.97 1.57 -16.99
CA LEU A 732 -18.93 1.66 -15.54
C LEU A 732 -17.67 2.44 -15.10
N PRO A 733 -17.82 3.60 -14.44
CA PRO A 733 -16.67 4.37 -13.97
C PRO A 733 -15.83 3.60 -12.94
N GLN A 734 -14.53 3.84 -12.92
CA GLN A 734 -13.60 3.11 -12.05
C GLN A 734 -13.97 3.20 -10.55
N ILE A 735 -14.34 4.40 -10.10
CA ILE A 735 -14.75 4.62 -8.71
C ILE A 735 -15.92 3.72 -8.28
N CYS A 736 -16.80 3.34 -9.22
CA CYS A 736 -17.89 2.39 -8.94
C CYS A 736 -17.35 0.99 -8.64
N LYS A 737 -16.39 0.52 -9.43
CA LYS A 737 -15.72 -0.78 -9.27
C LYS A 737 -14.95 -0.83 -7.96
N ASP A 738 -14.24 0.27 -7.64
CA ASP A 738 -13.44 0.38 -6.42
C ASP A 738 -14.30 0.25 -5.15
N ILE A 739 -15.60 0.60 -5.17
CA ILE A 739 -16.50 0.36 -4.02
C ILE A 739 -16.61 -1.13 -3.71
N PHE A 740 -16.84 -1.97 -4.72
CA PHE A 740 -16.98 -3.42 -4.54
C PHE A 740 -15.70 -4.05 -3.97
N TRP A 741 -14.54 -3.69 -4.53
CA TRP A 741 -13.25 -4.14 -4.02
C TRP A 741 -12.98 -3.68 -2.58
N ARG A 742 -13.28 -2.43 -2.25
CA ARG A 742 -13.04 -1.93 -0.89
C ARG A 742 -14.03 -2.52 0.11
N THR A 743 -15.26 -2.85 -0.31
CA THR A 743 -16.22 -3.61 0.48
C THR A 743 -15.69 -5.01 0.82
N SER A 744 -15.05 -5.71 -0.12
CA SER A 744 -14.40 -7.00 0.18
C SER A 744 -13.19 -6.84 1.11
N ASN A 745 -12.37 -5.80 0.92
CA ASN A 745 -11.21 -5.53 1.79
C ASN A 745 -11.62 -5.25 3.24
N TRP A 746 -12.77 -4.61 3.44
CA TRP A 746 -13.34 -4.43 4.78
C TRP A 746 -13.65 -5.77 5.47
N ALA A 747 -14.25 -6.72 4.75
CA ALA A 747 -14.49 -8.06 5.31
C ALA A 747 -13.20 -8.82 5.56
N ASP A 748 -12.23 -8.74 4.64
CA ASP A 748 -10.90 -9.31 4.84
C ASP A 748 -10.23 -8.73 6.10
N PHE A 749 -10.37 -7.42 6.34
CA PHE A 749 -9.86 -6.75 7.53
C PHE A 749 -10.52 -7.24 8.83
N ILE A 750 -11.83 -7.48 8.86
CA ILE A 750 -12.51 -7.96 10.07
C ILE A 750 -12.26 -9.45 10.32
N TYR A 751 -12.42 -10.28 9.29
CA TYR A 751 -12.59 -11.73 9.46
C TYR A 751 -11.28 -12.52 9.32
N LEU A 752 -10.22 -11.98 8.71
CA LEU A 752 -8.91 -12.68 8.65
C LEU A 752 -8.00 -12.40 9.85
N GLN A 753 -8.35 -11.46 10.73
CA GLN A 753 -7.62 -11.23 11.98
C GLN A 753 -8.07 -12.27 13.03
N THR A 754 -7.09 -12.91 13.67
CA THR A 754 -7.22 -14.03 14.64
C THR A 754 -8.34 -13.90 15.69
N ASP A 755 -8.81 -15.03 16.23
CA ASP A 755 -9.73 -15.23 17.38
C ASP A 755 -10.59 -14.03 17.81
N GLY A 756 -11.93 -14.15 17.77
CA GLY A 756 -12.90 -13.06 17.97
C GLY A 756 -12.69 -12.06 19.13
N TYR A 757 -11.97 -12.44 20.19
CA TYR A 757 -11.55 -11.50 21.26
C TYR A 757 -10.50 -10.46 20.81
N ARG A 758 -9.57 -10.82 19.91
CA ARG A 758 -8.55 -9.91 19.38
C ARG A 758 -9.14 -8.89 18.40
N ILE A 759 -10.14 -9.29 17.61
CA ILE A 759 -10.86 -8.42 16.66
C ILE A 759 -11.42 -7.19 17.39
N ALA A 760 -12.03 -7.38 18.56
CA ALA A 760 -12.66 -6.28 19.28
C ALA A 760 -11.66 -5.20 19.75
N GLU A 761 -10.48 -5.61 20.22
CA GLU A 761 -9.41 -4.70 20.66
C GLU A 761 -8.70 -4.04 19.48
N GLU A 762 -8.46 -4.79 18.41
CA GLU A 762 -7.87 -4.27 17.18
C GLU A 762 -8.77 -3.25 16.49
N MET A 763 -10.07 -3.52 16.37
CA MET A 763 -11.05 -2.54 15.83
C MET A 763 -11.06 -1.26 16.67
N LYS A 764 -11.07 -1.37 18.00
CA LYS A 764 -11.00 -0.22 18.89
C LYS A 764 -9.71 0.59 18.67
N ASN A 765 -8.57 -0.09 18.55
CA ASN A 765 -7.29 0.58 18.29
C ASN A 765 -7.29 1.31 16.93
N HIS A 766 -7.89 0.72 15.89
CA HIS A 766 -8.04 1.37 14.58
C HIS A 766 -8.97 2.57 14.64
N ILE A 767 -10.12 2.45 15.31
CA ILE A 767 -11.06 3.57 15.57
C ILE A 767 -10.31 4.72 16.25
N ASP A 768 -9.54 4.42 17.31
CA ASP A 768 -8.75 5.43 18.01
C ASP A 768 -7.71 6.07 17.10
N GLU A 769 -6.98 5.29 16.30
CA GLU A 769 -5.93 5.79 15.41
C GLU A 769 -6.46 6.65 14.26
N VAL A 770 -7.60 6.27 13.68
CA VAL A 770 -8.21 6.98 12.54
C VAL A 770 -8.98 8.20 13.02
N PHE A 771 -9.77 8.10 14.09
CA PHE A 771 -10.71 9.16 14.46
C PHE A 771 -10.26 10.06 15.61
N TYR A 772 -9.45 9.59 16.56
CA TYR A 772 -9.27 10.33 17.82
C TYR A 772 -7.82 10.71 18.15
N LYS A 773 -6.85 9.87 17.77
CA LYS A 773 -5.44 10.10 18.06
C LYS A 773 -4.85 11.04 17.00
N PRO A 774 -4.46 12.28 17.34
CA PRO A 774 -3.74 13.14 16.42
C PRO A 774 -2.38 12.53 16.05
N LEU A 775 -1.77 13.01 14.97
CA LEU A 775 -0.37 12.74 14.65
C LEU A 775 0.51 13.58 15.59
N ASN A 776 0.70 13.14 16.85
CA ASN A 776 1.53 13.88 17.81
C ASN A 776 2.96 14.08 17.26
N HIS A 777 3.44 15.33 17.33
CA HIS A 777 4.81 15.75 17.05
C HIS A 777 5.81 15.26 18.11
#